data_AF-A0A8D3CYY5-F1
#
_entry.id   AF-A0A8D3CYY5-F1
#
_cell.length_a   1.000
_cell.length_b   1.000
_cell.length_c   1.000
_cell.angle_alpha   90.00
_cell.angle_beta   90.00
_cell.angle_gamma   90.00
#
_symmetry.space_group_name_H-M   'P 1'
#
loop_
_entity.id
_entity.type
_entity.pdbx_description
1 polymer ?
#
loop_
_entity_poly.entity_id
_entity_poly.type
_entity_poly.pdbx_seq_one_letter_code
_entity_poly.pdbx_strand_id
1 'polypeptide(L)'
;CVCVCVCVCGRLLYFYFQEVIPVLAAKHCIMQANAELHQSILAKQKKRFGEEIARLQHAADLVKNVASRYDEYVSVKDLSDKINRALTAAKKDNDFIYHDRVPEVKDLEHICKAVLVKASPITPPLSQKFTDLFEKMVPMAVQQSMSIYSQRKAETVNRLVGTMRETTNLCNGVLASLNLPAALEDLSGDSIPQSIAEKARSVVQLGGLQSIEQLIKDLPELLTRNREILDESLKMLDNEETTDNELRTKFNQRWNRTPSGDLYKPLRAEGGNFRDILDKAVQADQVVRDRYSAHGDMIALLCRPEDELNAAIPSANPTKTLQGSEVVNVLRSLLSQLDEMKKERETIEGEIKAVTFDMSATFLMALAQDGVLNEEQLSLSQLDQLYGAYNQRVQATVRTQEELLGQVQTSHQEFSSLKQSNTEANQREEVLKKLASAHDSYVEISSNLREGTKFYNDLTEILLKFQNKCSDIVFARKTEREELLKYLQQSIAREPSAPSFNVPAYQSTPAAGPTPAPRTQPPAKPQPPTRPPPPSIIPQAASTAPTNTPATGPPSSNPPPMAPPSQAQGPPYPTYQGYPGYYQVPMGYNPYPYGQYNMPYMPYQATPGQGGYPGAPPAGQPYPGYPQQPPQQQPYYPQQ
;
A
#
# COMPACT_ATOMS: atom_id res chain seq x y z
N CYS A 1 34.55 -15.32 21.05
CA CYS A 1 34.85 -16.12 19.85
C CYS A 1 33.88 -15.72 18.76
N VAL A 2 34.35 -15.04 17.71
CA VAL A 2 33.53 -14.75 16.53
C VAL A 2 33.42 -16.04 15.74
N CYS A 3 32.22 -16.61 15.67
CA CYS A 3 31.92 -17.77 14.85
C CYS A 3 31.51 -17.24 13.47
N VAL A 4 32.39 -17.31 12.47
CA VAL A 4 32.02 -17.01 11.09
C VAL A 4 31.45 -18.29 10.49
N CYS A 5 30.13 -18.37 10.44
CA CYS A 5 29.41 -19.47 9.80
C CYS A 5 29.15 -19.07 8.34
N VAL A 6 29.97 -19.56 7.41
CA VAL A 6 29.70 -19.44 5.96
C VAL A 6 29.14 -20.77 5.50
N CYS A 7 27.84 -20.81 5.22
CA CYS A 7 27.17 -21.98 4.67
C CYS A 7 27.29 -21.93 3.14
N VAL A 8 28.19 -22.74 2.58
CA VAL A 8 28.20 -23.05 1.14
C VAL A 8 28.01 -24.55 1.01
N CYS A 9 26.91 -24.97 0.36
CA CYS A 9 26.61 -26.36 -0.01
C CYS A 9 26.59 -27.39 1.14
N GLY A 10 25.81 -27.16 2.20
CA GLY A 10 25.28 -28.25 3.04
C GLY A 10 26.31 -29.09 3.83
N ARG A 11 27.57 -28.68 3.91
CA ARG A 11 28.57 -29.24 4.82
C ARG A 11 29.00 -28.15 5.80
N LEU A 12 28.73 -28.36 7.10
CA LEU A 12 29.39 -27.58 8.16
C LEU A 12 30.88 -27.94 8.17
N LEU A 13 31.72 -27.16 7.49
CA LEU A 13 33.15 -27.15 7.76
C LEU A 13 33.43 -26.13 8.86
N TYR A 14 33.76 -26.61 10.05
CA TYR A 14 34.30 -25.76 11.10
C TYR A 14 35.73 -25.35 10.73
N PHE A 15 35.90 -24.14 10.19
CA PHE A 15 37.21 -23.49 10.11
C PHE A 15 37.59 -22.97 11.50
N TYR A 16 38.11 -23.86 12.36
CA TYR A 16 38.93 -23.38 13.46
C TYR A 16 40.30 -23.06 12.88
N PHE A 17 40.80 -21.83 13.10
CA PHE A 17 42.21 -21.51 12.83
C PHE A 17 43.08 -22.62 13.44
N GLN A 18 44.13 -23.04 12.73
CA GLN A 18 44.99 -24.20 13.06
C GLN A 18 45.47 -24.20 14.53
N GLU A 19 45.59 -23.01 15.13
CA GLU A 19 46.04 -22.77 16.50
C GLU A 19 44.95 -22.95 17.58
N VAL A 20 43.66 -22.92 17.24
CA VAL A 20 42.57 -22.95 18.25
C VAL A 20 42.49 -24.29 18.96
N ILE A 21 42.59 -25.39 18.22
CA ILE A 21 42.52 -26.75 18.77
C ILE A 21 43.68 -27.02 19.76
N PRO A 22 44.96 -26.80 19.40
CA PRO A 22 46.06 -27.01 20.34
C PRO A 22 45.98 -26.06 21.55
N VAL A 23 45.56 -24.80 21.37
CA VAL A 23 45.38 -23.86 22.50
C VAL A 23 44.28 -24.30 23.45
N LEU A 24 43.13 -24.81 22.95
CA LEU A 24 42.05 -25.32 23.78
C LEU A 24 42.47 -26.59 24.55
N ALA A 25 43.16 -27.52 23.89
CA ALA A 25 43.69 -28.72 24.52
C ALA A 25 44.70 -28.38 25.64
N ALA A 26 45.61 -27.45 25.37
CA ALA A 26 46.59 -26.98 26.35
C ALA A 26 45.90 -26.29 27.55
N LYS A 27 44.97 -25.36 27.29
CA LYS A 27 44.21 -24.68 28.35
C LYS A 27 43.36 -25.64 29.18
N HIS A 28 42.77 -26.68 28.58
CA HIS A 28 42.03 -27.71 29.30
C HIS A 28 42.91 -28.40 30.35
N CYS A 29 44.08 -28.90 29.93
CA CYS A 29 45.04 -29.54 30.83
C CYS A 29 45.59 -28.58 31.89
N ILE A 30 45.88 -27.31 31.54
CA ILE A 30 46.33 -26.29 32.51
C ILE A 30 45.26 -26.03 33.57
N MET A 31 43.99 -25.88 33.18
CA MET A 31 42.90 -25.64 34.13
C MET A 31 42.67 -26.85 35.04
N GLN A 32 42.79 -28.07 34.52
CA GLN A 32 42.74 -29.29 35.33
C GLN A 32 43.91 -29.38 36.33
N ALA A 33 45.14 -29.11 35.89
CA ALA A 33 46.30 -29.11 36.78
C ALA A 33 46.20 -28.07 37.91
N ASN A 34 45.63 -26.89 37.62
CA ASN A 34 45.34 -25.89 38.66
C ASN A 34 44.29 -26.40 39.65
N ALA A 35 43.21 -27.03 39.16
CA ALA A 35 42.18 -27.60 40.03
C ALA A 35 42.79 -28.67 40.97
N GLU A 36 43.61 -29.58 40.45
CA GLU A 36 44.28 -30.62 41.25
C GLU A 36 45.30 -30.05 42.25
N LEU A 37 46.07 -29.03 41.85
CA LEU A 37 47.00 -28.33 42.75
C LEU A 37 46.26 -27.65 43.91
N HIS A 38 45.13 -27.01 43.66
CA HIS A 38 44.35 -26.38 44.72
C HIS A 38 43.64 -27.41 45.60
N GLN A 39 43.15 -28.50 45.02
CA GLN A 39 42.52 -29.58 45.77
C GLN A 39 43.55 -30.36 46.62
N SER A 40 44.80 -30.50 46.19
CA SER A 40 45.86 -31.14 46.99
C SER A 40 46.20 -30.33 48.24
N ILE A 41 46.17 -28.99 48.16
CA ILE A 41 46.33 -28.11 49.33
C ILE A 41 45.19 -28.35 50.33
N LEU A 42 43.96 -28.56 49.86
CA LEU A 42 42.83 -28.90 50.72
C LEU A 42 42.98 -30.28 51.35
N ALA A 43 43.45 -31.28 50.58
CA ALA A 43 43.73 -32.62 51.09
C ALA A 43 44.79 -32.59 52.20
N LYS A 44 45.86 -31.80 52.02
CA LYS A 44 46.88 -31.53 53.04
C LYS A 44 46.28 -30.96 54.32
N GLN A 45 45.43 -29.94 54.22
CA GLN A 45 44.77 -29.33 55.38
C GLN A 45 43.87 -30.34 56.12
N LYS A 46 43.23 -31.24 55.39
CA LYS A 46 42.43 -32.36 55.93
C LYS A 46 43.28 -33.55 56.40
N LYS A 47 44.61 -33.43 56.38
CA LYS A 47 45.59 -34.47 56.76
C LYS A 47 45.48 -35.77 55.95
N ARG A 48 45.05 -35.67 54.68
CA ARG A 48 45.04 -36.77 53.72
C ARG A 48 46.27 -36.64 52.82
N PHE A 49 47.42 -37.10 53.30
CA PHE A 49 48.72 -36.85 52.66
C PHE A 49 48.94 -37.73 51.43
N GLY A 50 48.37 -38.95 51.41
CA GLY A 50 48.34 -39.80 50.22
C GLY A 50 47.55 -39.15 49.07
N GLU A 51 46.38 -38.56 49.38
CA GLU A 51 45.56 -37.81 48.41
C GLU A 51 46.26 -36.53 47.90
N GLU A 52 46.97 -35.80 48.77
CA GLU A 52 47.80 -34.65 48.37
C GLU A 52 48.84 -35.05 47.30
N ILE A 53 49.55 -36.15 47.53
CA ILE A 53 50.59 -36.64 46.60
C ILE A 53 49.97 -37.12 45.29
N ALA A 54 48.89 -37.91 45.33
CA ALA A 54 48.23 -38.43 44.13
C ALA A 54 47.73 -37.29 43.21
N ARG A 55 47.12 -36.25 43.79
CA ARG A 55 46.66 -35.06 43.05
C ARG A 55 47.81 -34.23 42.48
N LEU A 56 48.90 -34.06 43.25
CA LEU A 56 50.10 -33.36 42.77
C LEU A 56 50.83 -34.12 41.67
N GLN A 57 50.85 -35.46 41.71
CA GLN A 57 51.40 -36.30 40.63
C GLN A 57 50.57 -36.14 39.36
N HIS A 58 49.23 -36.21 39.47
CA HIS A 58 48.34 -35.99 38.34
C HIS A 58 48.52 -34.59 37.72
N ALA A 59 48.63 -33.55 38.56
CA ALA A 59 48.90 -32.19 38.11
C ALA A 59 50.26 -32.05 37.41
N ALA A 60 51.31 -32.73 37.91
CA ALA A 60 52.65 -32.71 37.31
C ALA A 60 52.66 -33.38 35.92
N ASP A 61 51.97 -34.51 35.75
CA ASP A 61 51.85 -35.21 34.48
C ASP A 61 51.09 -34.38 33.44
N LEU A 62 49.98 -33.73 33.83
CA LEU A 62 49.22 -32.82 32.97
C LEU A 62 50.08 -31.64 32.49
N VAL A 63 50.84 -31.00 33.39
CA VAL A 63 51.69 -29.86 33.04
C VAL A 63 52.89 -30.29 32.18
N LYS A 64 53.47 -31.46 32.44
CA LYS A 64 54.54 -32.04 31.62
C LYS A 64 54.08 -32.35 30.19
N ASN A 65 52.86 -32.88 30.05
CA ASN A 65 52.24 -33.11 28.74
C ASN A 65 52.02 -31.80 27.97
N VAL A 66 51.60 -30.73 28.66
CA VAL A 66 51.44 -29.41 28.04
C VAL A 66 52.79 -28.82 27.62
N ALA A 67 53.81 -28.90 28.47
CA ALA A 67 55.15 -28.36 28.22
C ALA A 67 55.91 -29.08 27.10
N SER A 68 55.47 -30.27 26.67
CA SER A 68 56.14 -31.05 25.61
C SER A 68 55.38 -31.05 24.28
N ARG A 69 54.07 -30.85 24.30
CA ARG A 69 53.22 -30.91 23.10
C ARG A 69 52.67 -29.57 22.65
N TYR A 70 52.63 -28.57 23.54
CA TYR A 70 51.99 -27.28 23.30
C TYR A 70 52.85 -26.09 23.77
N ASP A 71 54.17 -26.28 23.84
CA ASP A 71 55.15 -25.27 24.29
C ASP A 71 55.19 -24.02 23.40
N GLU A 72 54.89 -24.19 22.12
CA GLU A 72 54.73 -23.09 21.15
C GLU A 72 53.59 -22.12 21.51
N TYR A 73 52.54 -22.59 22.20
CA TYR A 73 51.30 -21.83 22.43
C TYR A 73 51.14 -21.28 23.85
N VAL A 74 51.73 -21.94 24.85
CA VAL A 74 51.55 -21.60 26.27
C VAL A 74 52.81 -21.86 27.09
N SER A 75 53.12 -20.96 28.03
CA SER A 75 54.18 -21.17 29.02
C SER A 75 53.58 -21.66 30.34
N VAL A 76 54.05 -22.81 30.83
CA VAL A 76 53.60 -23.43 32.09
C VAL A 76 54.74 -23.64 33.09
N LYS A 77 55.91 -23.04 32.86
CA LYS A 77 57.13 -23.23 33.66
C LYS A 77 56.90 -22.96 35.15
N ASP A 78 56.32 -21.81 35.49
CA ASP A 78 56.08 -21.43 36.89
C ASP A 78 55.09 -22.37 37.60
N LEU A 79 54.06 -22.81 36.89
CA LEU A 79 53.08 -23.78 37.40
C LEU A 79 53.75 -25.15 37.62
N SER A 80 54.58 -25.59 36.67
CA SER A 80 55.39 -26.82 36.78
C SER A 80 56.32 -26.76 37.99
N ASP A 81 57.08 -25.68 38.13
CA ASP A 81 58.02 -25.50 39.25
C ASP A 81 57.28 -25.47 40.59
N LYS A 82 56.12 -24.82 40.65
CA LYS A 82 55.28 -24.78 41.86
C LYS A 82 54.75 -26.17 42.24
N ILE A 83 54.21 -26.92 41.28
CA ILE A 83 53.70 -28.29 41.51
C ILE A 83 54.85 -29.21 41.95
N ASN A 84 56.00 -29.16 41.27
CA ASN A 84 57.14 -30.01 41.59
C ASN A 84 57.74 -29.70 42.97
N ARG A 85 57.82 -28.41 43.37
CA ARG A 85 58.21 -28.03 44.74
C ARG A 85 57.25 -28.59 45.79
N ALA A 86 55.94 -28.43 45.56
CA ALA A 86 54.92 -28.96 46.47
C ALA A 86 54.97 -30.49 46.56
N LEU A 87 55.12 -31.18 45.41
CA LEU A 87 55.20 -32.63 45.33
C LEU A 87 56.44 -33.18 46.04
N THR A 88 57.60 -32.54 45.86
CA THR A 88 58.85 -32.96 46.50
C THR A 88 58.76 -32.82 48.02
N ALA A 89 58.16 -31.72 48.51
CA ALA A 89 57.93 -31.52 49.93
C ALA A 89 56.93 -32.55 50.49
N ALA A 90 55.78 -32.76 49.83
CA ALA A 90 54.76 -33.70 50.27
C ALA A 90 55.27 -35.14 50.31
N LYS A 91 56.02 -35.58 49.28
CA LYS A 91 56.66 -36.91 49.27
C LYS A 91 57.66 -37.10 50.38
N LYS A 92 58.53 -36.10 50.62
CA LYS A 92 59.50 -36.15 51.72
C LYS A 92 58.77 -36.31 53.07
N ASP A 93 57.77 -35.48 53.35
CA ASP A 93 57.06 -35.58 54.63
C ASP A 93 56.31 -36.92 54.76
N ASN A 94 55.75 -37.44 53.67
CA ASN A 94 55.06 -38.74 53.69
C ASN A 94 56.02 -39.92 53.87
N ASP A 95 57.17 -39.92 53.21
CA ASP A 95 58.16 -41.00 53.28
C ASP A 95 58.88 -41.07 54.64
N PHE A 96 59.02 -39.93 55.33
CA PHE A 96 59.72 -39.87 56.62
C PHE A 96 58.79 -39.79 57.84
N ILE A 97 57.58 -39.24 57.70
CA ILE A 97 56.70 -38.91 58.84
C ILE A 97 55.37 -39.68 58.75
N TYR A 98 54.58 -39.47 57.68
CA TYR A 98 53.16 -39.87 57.69
C TYR A 98 52.88 -41.29 57.19
N HIS A 99 53.69 -41.81 56.25
CA HIS A 99 53.55 -43.13 55.62
C HIS A 99 52.12 -43.41 55.10
N ASP A 100 51.42 -42.37 54.65
CA ASP A 100 50.05 -42.49 54.14
C ASP A 100 50.06 -43.12 52.75
N ARG A 101 49.07 -43.99 52.48
CA ARG A 101 49.00 -44.74 51.22
C ARG A 101 48.54 -43.80 50.10
N VAL A 102 49.34 -43.68 49.05
CA VAL A 102 48.98 -42.90 47.86
C VAL A 102 47.90 -43.66 47.05
N PRO A 103 46.67 -43.14 46.93
CA PRO A 103 45.60 -43.75 46.14
C PRO A 103 45.84 -43.56 44.64
N GLU A 104 45.16 -44.35 43.81
CA GLU A 104 45.17 -44.13 42.36
C GLU A 104 44.25 -42.96 41.99
N VAL A 105 44.56 -42.26 40.89
CA VAL A 105 43.82 -41.08 40.43
C VAL A 105 42.32 -41.39 40.18
N LYS A 106 41.99 -42.62 39.77
CA LYS A 106 40.61 -43.07 39.52
C LYS A 106 39.77 -43.22 40.81
N ASP A 107 40.44 -43.43 41.94
CA ASP A 107 39.80 -43.63 43.25
C ASP A 107 39.62 -42.31 44.00
N LEU A 108 40.09 -41.20 43.42
CA LEU A 108 39.96 -39.85 43.97
C LEU A 108 38.54 -39.30 43.77
N GLU A 109 38.06 -38.55 44.76
CA GLU A 109 36.80 -37.82 44.64
C GLU A 109 36.88 -36.73 43.55
N HIS A 110 35.81 -36.61 42.76
CA HIS A 110 35.71 -35.63 41.69
C HIS A 110 35.65 -34.20 42.24
N ILE A 111 36.38 -33.28 41.59
CA ILE A 111 36.38 -31.86 41.97
C ILE A 111 35.07 -31.20 41.53
N CYS A 112 34.33 -30.61 42.47
CA CYS A 112 33.11 -29.86 42.19
C CYS A 112 33.39 -28.64 41.30
N LYS A 113 32.46 -28.32 40.39
CA LYS A 113 32.56 -27.20 39.46
C LYS A 113 31.65 -26.05 39.89
N ALA A 114 32.17 -24.82 39.90
CA ALA A 114 31.39 -23.61 40.12
C ALA A 114 31.52 -22.69 38.90
N VAL A 115 30.39 -22.35 38.27
CA VAL A 115 30.36 -21.49 37.07
C VAL A 115 30.10 -20.04 37.50
N LEU A 116 31.11 -19.18 37.33
CA LEU A 116 31.05 -17.75 37.70
C LEU A 116 30.71 -16.82 36.52
N VAL A 117 30.57 -17.37 35.31
CA VAL A 117 30.33 -16.59 34.09
C VAL A 117 29.06 -17.07 33.40
N LYS A 118 28.30 -16.12 32.83
CA LYS A 118 27.16 -16.40 31.96
C LYS A 118 27.36 -15.64 30.65
N ALA A 119 26.87 -16.20 29.55
CA ALA A 119 26.81 -15.48 28.29
C ALA A 119 25.88 -14.26 28.46
N SER A 120 26.36 -13.08 28.07
CA SER A 120 25.55 -11.87 28.10
C SER A 120 24.42 -11.97 27.06
N PRO A 121 23.17 -11.68 27.42
CA PRO A 121 22.08 -11.64 26.45
C PRO A 121 22.32 -10.49 25.45
N ILE A 122 22.07 -10.77 24.18
CA ILE A 122 22.12 -9.75 23.12
C ILE A 122 20.76 -9.07 23.08
N THR A 123 20.66 -7.92 23.73
CA THR A 123 19.47 -7.07 23.66
C THR A 123 19.85 -5.78 22.94
N PRO A 124 19.33 -5.54 21.72
CA PRO A 124 19.52 -4.27 21.04
C PRO A 124 18.97 -3.09 21.87
N PRO A 125 19.58 -1.91 21.76
CA PRO A 125 20.78 -1.60 20.98
C PRO A 125 22.08 -1.95 21.72
N LEU A 126 23.08 -2.46 20.98
CA LEU A 126 24.40 -2.81 21.53
C LEU A 126 25.35 -1.61 21.65
N SER A 127 25.09 -0.52 20.93
CA SER A 127 25.90 0.70 20.94
C SER A 127 25.44 1.67 22.02
N GLN A 128 26.39 2.30 22.73
CA GLN A 128 26.12 3.18 23.88
C GLN A 128 25.28 4.43 23.56
N LYS A 129 25.35 4.94 22.32
CA LYS A 129 24.62 6.13 21.86
C LYS A 129 23.87 5.80 20.58
N PHE A 130 23.05 4.75 20.64
CA PHE A 130 22.24 4.38 19.49
C PHE A 130 21.21 5.47 19.20
N THR A 131 21.09 5.81 17.93
CA THR A 131 20.03 6.67 17.41
C THR A 131 19.47 5.98 16.19
N ASP A 132 18.16 5.74 16.19
CA ASP A 132 17.51 5.15 15.04
C ASP A 132 17.27 6.24 13.98
N LEU A 133 17.88 6.07 12.81
CA LEU A 133 17.68 6.97 11.67
C LEU A 133 16.23 6.95 11.18
N PHE A 134 15.50 5.87 11.45
CA PHE A 134 14.13 5.63 11.01
C PHE A 134 13.11 5.70 12.13
N GLU A 135 13.44 6.35 13.26
CA GLU A 135 12.52 6.50 14.40
C GLU A 135 11.16 7.10 14.00
N LYS A 136 11.15 7.99 13.00
CA LYS A 136 9.93 8.62 12.46
C LYS A 136 9.22 7.79 11.39
N MET A 137 9.82 6.69 10.94
CA MET A 137 9.24 5.83 9.92
C MET A 137 8.14 4.97 10.55
N VAL A 138 6.91 5.11 10.07
CA VAL A 138 5.77 4.33 10.56
C VAL A 138 5.97 2.86 10.15
N PRO A 139 5.85 1.89 11.09
CA PRO A 139 5.99 0.47 10.78
C PRO A 139 5.04 0.00 9.68
N MET A 140 5.53 -0.86 8.79
CA MET A 140 4.74 -1.40 7.67
C MET A 140 3.44 -2.07 8.12
N ALA A 141 3.45 -2.77 9.26
CA ALA A 141 2.26 -3.39 9.82
C ALA A 141 1.17 -2.35 10.12
N VAL A 142 1.54 -1.17 10.66
CA VAL A 142 0.59 -0.07 10.90
C VAL A 142 0.07 0.51 9.58
N GLN A 143 0.93 0.67 8.58
CA GLN A 143 0.50 1.18 7.26
C GLN A 143 -0.50 0.24 6.58
N GLN A 144 -0.23 -1.07 6.60
CA GLN A 144 -1.15 -2.08 6.07
C GLN A 144 -2.48 -2.07 6.82
N SER A 145 -2.44 -2.05 8.16
CA SER A 145 -3.65 -1.98 8.98
C SER A 145 -4.45 -0.70 8.75
N MET A 146 -3.80 0.45 8.56
CA MET A 146 -4.47 1.70 8.18
C MET A 146 -5.18 1.61 6.83
N SER A 147 -4.58 0.93 5.84
CA SER A 147 -5.22 0.72 4.53
C SER A 147 -6.47 -0.16 4.66
N ILE A 148 -6.39 -1.25 5.42
CA ILE A 148 -7.52 -2.18 5.63
C ILE A 148 -8.63 -1.49 6.44
N TYR A 149 -8.28 -0.76 7.51
CA TYR A 149 -9.23 0.03 8.27
C TYR A 149 -9.96 1.06 7.39
N SER A 150 -9.22 1.75 6.52
CA SER A 150 -9.79 2.73 5.59
C SER A 150 -10.81 2.09 4.64
N GLN A 151 -10.52 0.87 4.16
CA GLN A 151 -11.47 0.09 3.36
C GLN A 151 -12.72 -0.29 4.16
N ARG A 152 -12.57 -0.88 5.36
CA ARG A 152 -13.70 -1.27 6.22
C ARG A 152 -14.57 -0.07 6.62
N LYS A 153 -13.95 1.08 6.88
CA LYS A 153 -14.65 2.36 7.11
C LYS A 153 -15.50 2.73 5.89
N ALA A 154 -14.91 2.71 4.69
CA ALA A 154 -15.63 3.02 3.46
C ALA A 154 -16.80 2.07 3.23
N GLU A 155 -16.60 0.76 3.43
CA GLU A 155 -17.67 -0.25 3.33
C GLU A 155 -18.80 0.02 4.34
N THR A 156 -18.48 0.36 5.58
CA THR A 156 -19.48 0.67 6.63
C THR A 156 -20.28 1.92 6.27
N VAL A 157 -19.61 3.01 5.88
CA VAL A 157 -20.25 4.26 5.47
C VAL A 157 -21.13 4.04 4.24
N ASN A 158 -20.61 3.37 3.21
CA ASN A 158 -21.34 3.09 1.98
C ASN A 158 -22.57 2.22 2.23
N ARG A 159 -22.46 1.20 3.10
CA ARG A 159 -23.61 0.36 3.48
C ARG A 159 -24.71 1.20 4.14
N LEU A 160 -24.36 2.02 5.13
CA LEU A 160 -25.35 2.84 5.85
C LEU A 160 -26.03 3.86 4.93
N VAL A 161 -25.23 4.58 4.13
CA VAL A 161 -25.75 5.57 3.16
C VAL A 161 -26.57 4.89 2.07
N GLY A 162 -26.11 3.75 1.54
CA GLY A 162 -26.83 2.95 0.54
C GLY A 162 -28.20 2.51 1.05
N THR A 163 -28.27 1.93 2.25
CA THR A 163 -29.55 1.52 2.86
C THR A 163 -30.52 2.70 2.98
N MET A 164 -30.07 3.88 3.43
CA MET A 164 -30.93 5.06 3.54
C MET A 164 -31.47 5.50 2.17
N ARG A 165 -30.61 5.56 1.15
CA ARG A 165 -31.00 5.96 -0.21
C ARG A 165 -31.98 4.99 -0.85
N GLU A 166 -31.70 3.69 -0.79
CA GLU A 166 -32.60 2.65 -1.29
C GLU A 166 -33.97 2.71 -0.63
N THR A 167 -33.99 2.85 0.70
CA THR A 167 -35.23 2.89 1.47
C THR A 167 -36.03 4.17 1.19
N THR A 168 -35.37 5.33 1.02
CA THR A 168 -36.02 6.58 0.60
C THR A 168 -36.58 6.48 -0.82
N ASN A 169 -35.85 5.87 -1.76
CA ASN A 169 -36.33 5.65 -3.12
C ASN A 169 -37.56 4.74 -3.15
N LEU A 170 -37.57 3.67 -2.35
CA LEU A 170 -38.75 2.81 -2.19
C LEU A 170 -39.97 3.61 -1.68
N CYS A 171 -39.77 4.47 -0.68
CA CYS A 171 -40.83 5.32 -0.15
C CYS A 171 -41.40 6.26 -1.23
N ASN A 172 -40.53 6.95 -1.99
CA ASN A 172 -40.94 7.81 -3.09
C ASN A 172 -41.71 7.04 -4.16
N GLY A 173 -41.23 5.84 -4.54
CA GLY A 173 -41.91 4.97 -5.50
C GLY A 173 -43.31 4.54 -5.05
N VAL A 174 -43.48 4.18 -3.78
CA VAL A 174 -44.81 3.85 -3.22
C VAL A 174 -45.72 5.08 -3.25
N LEU A 175 -45.27 6.24 -2.77
CA LEU A 175 -46.08 7.47 -2.77
C LEU A 175 -46.50 7.90 -4.18
N ALA A 176 -45.59 7.81 -5.15
CA ALA A 176 -45.87 8.08 -6.56
C ALA A 176 -46.91 7.11 -7.13
N SER A 177 -46.83 5.81 -6.81
CA SER A 177 -47.81 4.82 -7.27
C SER A 177 -49.24 5.07 -6.76
N LEU A 178 -49.36 5.70 -5.58
CA LEU A 178 -50.61 6.07 -4.93
C LEU A 178 -51.07 7.50 -5.26
N ASN A 179 -50.34 8.23 -6.11
CA ASN A 179 -50.55 9.66 -6.39
C ASN A 179 -50.55 10.55 -5.14
N LEU A 180 -49.78 10.21 -4.10
CA LEU A 180 -49.69 11.01 -2.87
C LEU A 180 -48.42 11.87 -2.90
N PRO A 181 -48.45 13.12 -2.40
CA PRO A 181 -49.57 13.83 -1.76
C PRO A 181 -50.59 14.46 -2.72
N ALA A 182 -50.31 14.46 -4.04
CA ALA A 182 -51.09 15.20 -5.04
C ALA A 182 -52.61 14.91 -5.00
N ALA A 183 -53.02 13.66 -4.77
CA ALA A 183 -54.41 13.25 -4.68
C ALA A 183 -55.18 13.89 -3.51
N LEU A 184 -54.50 14.30 -2.43
CA LEU A 184 -55.13 14.98 -1.28
C LEU A 184 -55.28 16.49 -1.49
N GLU A 185 -54.50 17.05 -2.42
CA GLU A 185 -54.50 18.46 -2.79
C GLU A 185 -55.42 18.72 -3.98
N ASP A 186 -55.59 17.71 -4.84
CA ASP A 186 -56.42 17.74 -6.05
C ASP A 186 -57.93 17.57 -5.80
N LEU A 187 -58.46 18.31 -4.83
CA LEU A 187 -59.89 18.24 -4.47
C LEU A 187 -60.76 19.16 -5.34
N SER A 188 -60.16 20.17 -5.98
CA SER A 188 -60.79 21.10 -6.91
C SER A 188 -60.92 20.57 -8.33
N GLY A 189 -59.99 19.71 -8.79
CA GLY A 189 -60.02 19.06 -10.10
C GLY A 189 -59.62 19.95 -11.31
N ASP A 190 -59.50 21.27 -11.12
CA ASP A 190 -59.18 22.25 -12.18
C ASP A 190 -57.83 22.98 -11.98
N SER A 191 -57.21 22.86 -10.80
CA SER A 191 -55.96 23.56 -10.46
C SER A 191 -54.81 22.58 -10.22
N ILE A 192 -53.57 22.99 -10.46
CA ILE A 192 -52.39 22.17 -10.16
C ILE A 192 -52.31 21.92 -8.64
N PRO A 193 -52.08 20.67 -8.20
CA PRO A 193 -51.74 20.39 -6.81
C PRO A 193 -50.49 21.15 -6.36
N GLN A 194 -50.53 21.72 -5.16
CA GLN A 194 -49.43 22.54 -4.62
C GLN A 194 -48.09 21.78 -4.61
N SER A 195 -48.10 20.51 -4.26
CA SER A 195 -46.92 19.63 -4.27
C SER A 195 -46.30 19.47 -5.66
N ILE A 196 -47.11 19.38 -6.72
CA ILE A 196 -46.62 19.32 -8.10
C ILE A 196 -46.09 20.68 -8.53
N ALA A 197 -46.76 21.77 -8.15
CA ALA A 197 -46.28 23.12 -8.43
C ALA A 197 -44.93 23.42 -7.73
N GLU A 198 -44.75 22.96 -6.49
CA GLU A 198 -43.48 23.06 -5.77
C GLU A 198 -42.38 22.20 -6.40
N LYS A 199 -42.70 20.98 -6.81
CA LYS A 199 -41.79 20.11 -7.58
C LYS A 199 -41.37 20.75 -8.90
N ALA A 200 -42.31 21.35 -9.64
CA ALA A 200 -42.03 22.08 -10.88
C ALA A 200 -41.11 23.29 -10.62
N ARG A 201 -41.41 24.11 -9.60
CA ARG A 201 -40.55 25.24 -9.18
C ARG A 201 -39.14 24.78 -8.80
N SER A 202 -39.01 23.66 -8.08
CA SER A 202 -37.72 23.06 -7.73
C SER A 202 -36.91 22.66 -8.97
N VAL A 203 -37.54 21.97 -9.93
CA VAL A 203 -36.89 21.59 -11.21
C VAL A 203 -36.39 22.82 -11.97
N VAL A 204 -37.21 23.87 -12.07
CA VAL A 204 -36.84 25.13 -12.71
C VAL A 204 -35.69 25.82 -11.97
N GLN A 205 -35.73 25.87 -10.63
CA GLN A 205 -34.66 26.45 -9.81
C GLN A 205 -33.32 25.70 -9.97
N LEU A 206 -33.37 24.38 -10.19
CA LEU A 206 -32.21 23.54 -10.43
C LEU A 206 -31.65 23.65 -11.87
N GLY A 207 -32.20 24.54 -12.70
CA GLY A 207 -31.75 24.80 -14.07
C GLY A 207 -32.57 24.09 -15.15
N GLY A 208 -33.65 23.41 -14.77
CA GLY A 208 -34.58 22.73 -15.67
C GLY A 208 -33.92 21.72 -16.61
N LEU A 209 -34.61 21.41 -17.71
CA LEU A 209 -34.15 20.44 -18.70
C LEU A 209 -32.79 20.79 -19.32
N GLN A 210 -32.54 22.09 -19.55
CA GLN A 210 -31.30 22.57 -20.17
C GLN A 210 -30.05 22.18 -19.36
N SER A 211 -30.15 22.18 -18.03
CA SER A 211 -29.03 21.77 -17.18
C SER A 211 -28.65 20.30 -17.38
N ILE A 212 -29.65 19.41 -17.54
CA ILE A 212 -29.44 17.98 -17.80
C ILE A 212 -28.91 17.77 -19.22
N GLU A 213 -29.49 18.44 -20.21
CA GLU A 213 -29.05 18.35 -21.61
C GLU A 213 -27.59 18.75 -21.78
N GLN A 214 -27.16 19.81 -21.08
CA GLN A 214 -25.77 20.26 -21.08
C GLN A 214 -24.85 19.18 -20.47
N LEU A 215 -25.19 18.64 -19.30
CA LEU A 215 -24.38 17.60 -18.66
C LEU A 215 -24.31 16.31 -19.51
N ILE A 216 -25.42 15.90 -20.14
CA ILE A 216 -25.46 14.74 -21.05
C ILE A 216 -24.58 14.98 -22.28
N LYS A 217 -24.50 16.22 -22.76
CA LYS A 217 -23.64 16.60 -23.89
C LYS A 217 -22.16 16.63 -23.50
N ASP A 218 -21.83 17.07 -22.30
CA ASP A 218 -20.45 17.23 -21.84
C ASP A 218 -19.79 15.89 -21.45
N LEU A 219 -20.58 14.90 -20.98
CA LEU A 219 -20.09 13.58 -20.57
C LEU A 219 -19.28 12.84 -21.65
N PRO A 220 -19.76 12.71 -22.91
CA PRO A 220 -18.98 12.12 -24.00
C PRO A 220 -17.66 12.84 -24.27
N GLU A 221 -17.59 14.16 -24.11
CA GLU A 221 -16.36 14.94 -24.30
C GLU A 221 -15.34 14.61 -23.20
N LEU A 222 -15.79 14.53 -21.94
CA LEU A 222 -14.96 14.12 -20.81
C LEU A 222 -14.45 12.68 -20.94
N LEU A 223 -15.31 11.76 -21.39
CA LEU A 223 -14.93 10.38 -21.68
C LEU A 223 -13.86 10.32 -22.78
N THR A 224 -14.06 11.06 -23.88
CA THR A 224 -13.14 11.10 -25.01
C THR A 224 -11.77 11.63 -24.57
N ARG A 225 -11.74 12.73 -23.81
CA ARG A 225 -10.50 13.27 -23.22
C ARG A 225 -9.74 12.22 -22.41
N ASN A 226 -10.43 11.49 -21.54
CA ASN A 226 -9.81 10.45 -20.71
C ASN A 226 -9.27 9.29 -21.57
N ARG A 227 -10.02 8.84 -22.59
CA ARG A 227 -9.56 7.81 -23.53
C ARG A 227 -8.32 8.26 -24.30
N GLU A 228 -8.29 9.48 -24.80
CA GLU A 228 -7.14 10.04 -25.53
C GLU A 228 -5.88 10.06 -24.67
N ILE A 229 -5.96 10.51 -23.41
CA ILE A 229 -4.83 10.52 -22.48
C ILE A 229 -4.30 9.10 -22.25
N LEU A 230 -5.19 8.14 -22.03
CA LEU A 230 -4.82 6.73 -21.81
C LEU A 230 -4.17 6.12 -23.06
N ASP A 231 -4.79 6.32 -24.22
CA ASP A 231 -4.32 5.77 -25.49
C ASP A 231 -2.97 6.37 -25.90
N GLU A 232 -2.76 7.68 -25.71
CA GLU A 232 -1.44 8.31 -25.90
C GLU A 232 -0.39 7.73 -24.94
N SER A 233 -0.76 7.52 -23.67
CA SER A 233 0.13 6.94 -22.66
C SER A 233 0.63 5.55 -23.08
N LEU A 234 -0.28 4.68 -23.52
CA LEU A 234 0.05 3.33 -23.98
C LEU A 234 0.84 3.36 -25.30
N LYS A 235 0.46 4.25 -26.23
CA LYS A 235 1.17 4.44 -27.51
C LYS A 235 2.61 4.87 -27.30
N MET A 236 2.92 5.67 -26.28
CA MET A 236 4.31 6.02 -25.93
C MET A 236 5.14 4.78 -25.57
N LEU A 237 4.56 3.85 -24.81
CA LEU A 237 5.20 2.58 -24.44
C LEU A 237 5.41 1.69 -25.68
N ASP A 238 4.39 1.58 -26.53
CA ASP A 238 4.45 0.75 -27.75
C ASP A 238 5.49 1.25 -28.75
N ASN A 239 5.60 2.56 -28.93
CA ASN A 239 6.59 3.17 -29.83
C ASN A 239 8.03 2.93 -29.33
N GLU A 240 8.27 3.06 -28.03
CA GLU A 240 9.59 2.79 -27.45
C GLU A 240 9.93 1.30 -27.59
N GLU A 241 9.00 0.41 -27.26
CA GLU A 241 9.21 -1.03 -27.35
C GLU A 241 9.47 -1.49 -28.79
N THR A 242 8.74 -0.94 -29.76
CA THR A 242 8.98 -1.21 -31.18
C THR A 242 10.42 -0.86 -31.54
N THR A 243 10.89 0.33 -31.11
CA THR A 243 12.27 0.76 -31.36
C THR A 243 13.30 -0.11 -30.63
N ASP A 244 13.02 -0.51 -29.39
CA ASP A 244 13.88 -1.41 -28.60
C ASP A 244 14.02 -2.78 -29.28
N ASN A 245 12.93 -3.33 -29.80
CA ASN A 245 12.92 -4.60 -30.52
C ASN A 245 13.70 -4.51 -31.83
N GLU A 246 13.53 -3.45 -32.61
CA GLU A 246 14.32 -3.22 -33.83
C GLU A 246 15.82 -3.15 -33.55
N LEU A 247 16.23 -2.44 -32.50
CA LEU A 247 17.64 -2.30 -32.12
C LEU A 247 18.20 -3.63 -31.60
N ARG A 248 17.40 -4.39 -30.84
CA ARG A 248 17.75 -5.74 -30.42
C ARG A 248 17.96 -6.68 -31.60
N THR A 249 17.12 -6.61 -32.63
CA THR A 249 17.32 -7.40 -33.86
C THR A 249 18.60 -6.99 -34.59
N LYS A 250 18.91 -5.68 -34.67
CA LYS A 250 20.09 -5.15 -35.37
C LYS A 250 21.42 -5.47 -34.66
N PHE A 251 21.46 -5.36 -33.34
CA PHE A 251 22.69 -5.44 -32.55
C PHE A 251 22.82 -6.72 -31.71
N ASN A 252 21.77 -7.55 -31.66
CA ASN A 252 21.71 -8.86 -31.01
C ASN A 252 22.36 -8.85 -29.60
N GLN A 253 23.43 -9.62 -29.39
CA GLN A 253 24.11 -9.72 -28.10
C GLN A 253 24.70 -8.40 -27.59
N ARG A 254 24.95 -7.42 -28.47
CA ARG A 254 25.48 -6.11 -28.07
C ARG A 254 24.37 -5.15 -27.56
N TRP A 255 23.10 -5.53 -27.67
CA TRP A 255 21.95 -4.82 -27.11
C TRP A 255 21.38 -5.57 -25.89
N ASN A 256 22.13 -5.54 -24.78
CA ASN A 256 21.93 -6.41 -23.62
C ASN A 256 21.09 -5.80 -22.48
N ARG A 257 20.26 -4.79 -22.77
CA ARG A 257 19.35 -4.19 -21.78
C ARG A 257 18.05 -5.00 -21.63
N THR A 258 17.41 -4.89 -20.46
CA THR A 258 16.09 -5.49 -20.17
C THR A 258 15.10 -5.15 -21.30
N PRO A 259 14.38 -6.13 -21.88
CA PRO A 259 13.38 -5.88 -22.90
C PRO A 259 12.30 -4.91 -22.42
N SER A 260 11.97 -3.92 -23.26
CA SER A 260 10.92 -2.96 -22.92
C SER A 260 9.57 -3.64 -22.64
N GLY A 261 9.26 -4.72 -23.36
CA GLY A 261 8.06 -5.53 -23.11
C GLY A 261 7.98 -6.07 -21.68
N ASP A 262 9.10 -6.48 -21.07
CA ASP A 262 9.13 -6.95 -19.67
C ASP A 262 9.05 -5.79 -18.68
N LEU A 263 9.76 -4.69 -18.96
CA LEU A 263 9.76 -3.49 -18.12
C LEU A 263 8.37 -2.82 -18.05
N TYR A 264 7.61 -2.87 -19.14
CA TYR A 264 6.32 -2.20 -19.26
C TYR A 264 5.13 -3.04 -18.80
N LYS A 265 5.32 -4.31 -18.41
CA LYS A 265 4.24 -5.19 -17.93
C LYS A 265 3.37 -4.54 -16.82
N PRO A 266 3.95 -3.94 -15.76
CA PRO A 266 3.14 -3.34 -14.70
C PRO A 266 2.33 -2.13 -15.20
N LEU A 267 2.92 -1.29 -16.06
CA LEU A 267 2.25 -0.13 -16.64
C LEU A 267 1.11 -0.53 -17.57
N ARG A 268 1.30 -1.59 -18.36
CA ARG A 268 0.22 -2.12 -19.22
C ARG A 268 -0.91 -2.75 -18.43
N ALA A 269 -0.60 -3.42 -17.31
CA ALA A 269 -1.63 -3.90 -16.39
C ALA A 269 -2.42 -2.74 -15.77
N GLU A 270 -1.74 -1.68 -15.33
CA GLU A 270 -2.37 -0.44 -14.84
C GLU A 270 -3.26 0.21 -15.93
N GLY A 271 -2.76 0.29 -17.16
CA GLY A 271 -3.52 0.77 -18.32
C GLY A 271 -4.74 -0.08 -18.69
N GLY A 272 -4.63 -1.41 -18.57
CA GLY A 272 -5.75 -2.34 -18.74
C GLY A 272 -6.85 -2.09 -17.71
N ASN A 273 -6.48 -1.90 -16.44
CA ASN A 273 -7.43 -1.57 -15.38
C ASN A 273 -8.16 -0.24 -15.65
N PHE A 274 -7.45 0.80 -16.13
CA PHE A 274 -8.10 2.06 -16.51
C PHE A 274 -9.07 1.88 -17.67
N ARG A 275 -8.75 1.02 -18.65
CA ARG A 275 -9.68 0.71 -19.75
C ARG A 275 -10.94 0.03 -19.23
N ASP A 276 -10.81 -0.97 -18.36
CA ASP A 276 -11.96 -1.64 -17.76
C ASP A 276 -12.85 -0.67 -16.95
N ILE A 277 -12.24 0.29 -16.26
CA ILE A 277 -12.96 1.35 -15.54
C ILE A 277 -13.74 2.24 -16.52
N LEU A 278 -13.11 2.67 -17.62
CA LEU A 278 -13.78 3.48 -18.66
C LEU A 278 -14.93 2.72 -19.32
N ASP A 279 -14.78 1.43 -19.59
CA ASP A 279 -15.83 0.62 -20.22
C ASP A 279 -17.03 0.40 -19.28
N LYS A 280 -16.80 0.28 -17.97
CA LYS A 280 -17.88 0.29 -16.96
C LYS A 280 -18.57 1.66 -16.89
N ALA A 281 -17.81 2.74 -16.97
CA ALA A 281 -18.37 4.10 -16.97
C ALA A 281 -19.28 4.33 -18.19
N VAL A 282 -18.90 3.83 -19.37
CA VAL A 282 -19.75 3.87 -20.59
C VAL A 282 -21.08 3.15 -20.37
N GLN A 283 -21.09 2.00 -19.69
CA GLN A 283 -22.33 1.28 -19.37
C GLN A 283 -23.20 2.09 -18.40
N ALA A 284 -22.61 2.72 -17.40
CA ALA A 284 -23.33 3.57 -16.45
C ALA A 284 -23.94 4.81 -17.14
N ASP A 285 -23.19 5.47 -18.03
CA ASP A 285 -23.67 6.61 -18.82
C ASP A 285 -24.87 6.22 -19.70
N GLN A 286 -24.85 5.01 -20.27
CA GLN A 286 -25.97 4.51 -21.06
C GLN A 286 -27.24 4.34 -20.23
N VAL A 287 -27.13 3.82 -19.00
CA VAL A 287 -28.29 3.68 -18.08
C VAL A 287 -28.91 5.04 -17.76
N VAL A 288 -28.07 6.06 -17.51
CA VAL A 288 -28.55 7.42 -17.24
C VAL A 288 -29.22 8.02 -18.48
N ARG A 289 -28.66 7.79 -19.67
CA ARG A 289 -29.24 8.24 -20.95
C ARG A 289 -30.58 7.58 -21.25
N ASP A 290 -30.70 6.27 -21.04
CA ASP A 290 -31.95 5.53 -21.26
C ASP A 290 -33.05 6.04 -20.32
N ARG A 291 -32.71 6.32 -19.05
CA ARG A 291 -33.64 6.91 -18.09
C ARG A 291 -34.04 8.34 -18.48
N TYR A 292 -33.11 9.15 -18.98
CA TYR A 292 -33.43 10.47 -19.53
C TYR A 292 -34.40 10.37 -20.70
N SER A 293 -34.17 9.46 -21.66
CA SER A 293 -35.08 9.25 -22.80
C SER A 293 -36.48 8.79 -22.37
N ALA A 294 -36.59 8.00 -21.29
CA ALA A 294 -37.88 7.53 -20.79
C ALA A 294 -38.72 8.63 -20.09
N HIS A 295 -38.07 9.59 -19.41
CA HIS A 295 -38.76 10.61 -18.60
C HIS A 295 -38.67 12.04 -19.15
N GLY A 296 -37.88 12.27 -20.21
CA GLY A 296 -37.57 13.59 -20.75
C GLY A 296 -38.79 14.44 -21.10
N ASP A 297 -39.81 13.86 -21.74
CA ASP A 297 -41.03 14.59 -22.13
C ASP A 297 -41.82 15.13 -20.93
N MET A 298 -41.93 14.34 -19.86
CA MET A 298 -42.63 14.78 -18.64
C MET A 298 -41.79 15.76 -17.82
N ILE A 299 -40.47 15.63 -17.83
CA ILE A 299 -39.56 16.62 -17.23
C ILE A 299 -39.68 17.95 -17.99
N ALA A 300 -39.75 17.91 -19.33
CA ALA A 300 -39.96 19.09 -20.16
C ALA A 300 -41.31 19.75 -19.84
N LEU A 301 -42.35 18.95 -19.59
CA LEU A 301 -43.65 19.46 -19.15
C LEU A 301 -43.58 20.16 -17.79
N LEU A 302 -42.88 19.58 -16.79
CA LEU A 302 -42.64 20.20 -15.48
C LEU A 302 -41.88 21.53 -15.55
N CYS A 303 -41.07 21.75 -16.59
CA CYS A 303 -40.31 22.98 -16.77
C CYS A 303 -41.13 24.13 -17.36
N ARG A 304 -42.38 23.89 -17.80
CA ARG A 304 -43.23 24.93 -18.40
C ARG A 304 -43.78 25.90 -17.34
N PRO A 305 -44.16 27.13 -17.75
CA PRO A 305 -44.88 28.05 -16.86
C PRO A 305 -46.13 27.41 -16.27
N GLU A 306 -46.51 27.85 -15.06
CA GLU A 306 -47.61 27.26 -14.30
C GLU A 306 -48.93 27.22 -15.08
N ASP A 307 -49.23 28.26 -15.86
CA ASP A 307 -50.43 28.32 -16.69
C ASP A 307 -50.46 27.24 -17.79
N GLU A 308 -49.31 27.00 -18.44
CA GLU A 308 -49.17 25.99 -19.49
C GLU A 308 -49.14 24.57 -18.93
N LEU A 309 -48.52 24.40 -17.75
CA LEU A 309 -48.54 23.14 -17.02
C LEU A 309 -49.96 22.79 -16.59
N ASN A 310 -50.74 23.77 -16.11
CA ASN A 310 -52.13 23.54 -15.70
C ASN A 310 -52.99 23.15 -16.91
N ALA A 311 -52.82 23.83 -18.05
CA ALA A 311 -53.54 23.52 -19.28
C ALA A 311 -53.24 22.12 -19.85
N ALA A 312 -52.08 21.55 -19.52
CA ALA A 312 -51.69 20.21 -19.96
C ALA A 312 -52.24 19.08 -19.06
N ILE A 313 -52.71 19.40 -17.85
CA ILE A 313 -53.30 18.42 -16.94
C ILE A 313 -54.81 18.34 -17.21
N PRO A 314 -55.37 17.16 -17.54
CA PRO A 314 -56.81 17.00 -17.74
C PRO A 314 -57.61 17.47 -16.52
N SER A 315 -58.71 18.21 -16.73
CA SER A 315 -59.62 18.57 -15.64
C SER A 315 -60.47 17.38 -15.22
N ALA A 316 -60.86 17.34 -13.95
CA ALA A 316 -61.74 16.32 -13.39
C ALA A 316 -62.80 16.95 -12.49
N ASN A 317 -63.91 16.25 -12.27
CA ASN A 317 -64.96 16.75 -11.40
C ASN A 317 -64.48 16.94 -9.95
N PRO A 318 -64.79 18.08 -9.30
CA PRO A 318 -64.34 18.37 -7.94
C PRO A 318 -64.88 17.35 -6.93
N THR A 319 -64.01 16.81 -6.07
CA THR A 319 -64.44 15.90 -4.98
C THR A 319 -64.59 16.67 -3.66
N LYS A 320 -65.39 17.75 -3.69
CA LYS A 320 -65.56 18.70 -2.55
C LYS A 320 -66.09 18.03 -1.27
N THR A 321 -66.80 16.92 -1.38
CA THR A 321 -67.30 16.15 -0.22
C THR A 321 -66.21 15.50 0.62
N LEU A 322 -64.99 15.35 0.08
CA LEU A 322 -63.83 14.81 0.80
C LEU A 322 -62.98 15.89 1.50
N GLN A 323 -63.24 17.18 1.23
CA GLN A 323 -62.55 18.27 1.93
C GLN A 323 -62.89 18.25 3.42
N GLY A 324 -61.89 17.97 4.26
CA GLY A 324 -62.05 17.90 5.72
C GLY A 324 -62.50 16.54 6.26
N SER A 325 -62.47 15.47 5.45
CA SER A 325 -62.73 14.12 5.96
C SER A 325 -61.63 13.68 6.93
N GLU A 326 -62.00 12.84 7.90
CA GLU A 326 -61.05 12.29 8.88
C GLU A 326 -59.92 11.50 8.19
N VAL A 327 -60.24 10.73 7.15
CA VAL A 327 -59.27 9.96 6.35
C VAL A 327 -58.23 10.87 5.68
N VAL A 328 -58.63 12.03 5.17
CA VAL A 328 -57.71 13.02 4.56
C VAL A 328 -56.77 13.61 5.61
N ASN A 329 -57.27 13.92 6.81
CA ASN A 329 -56.45 14.45 7.91
C ASN A 329 -55.44 13.42 8.41
N VAL A 330 -55.85 12.15 8.55
CA VAL A 330 -54.96 11.04 8.91
C VAL A 330 -53.86 10.87 7.86
N LEU A 331 -54.22 10.81 6.57
CA LEU A 331 -53.22 10.70 5.49
C LEU A 331 -52.26 11.89 5.45
N ARG A 332 -52.73 13.13 5.65
CA ARG A 332 -51.84 14.32 5.72
C ARG A 332 -50.85 14.20 6.88
N SER A 333 -51.30 13.76 8.05
CA SER A 333 -50.43 13.54 9.21
C SER A 333 -49.37 12.46 8.93
N LEU A 334 -49.76 11.33 8.33
CA LEU A 334 -48.83 10.26 7.96
C LEU A 334 -47.79 10.70 6.93
N LEU A 335 -48.19 11.49 5.93
CA LEU A 335 -47.28 12.04 4.94
C LEU A 335 -46.30 13.05 5.54
N SER A 336 -46.74 13.86 6.51
CA SER A 336 -45.84 14.75 7.26
C SER A 336 -44.78 13.97 8.04
N GLN A 337 -45.18 12.89 8.71
CA GLN A 337 -44.25 12.02 9.44
C GLN A 337 -43.23 11.34 8.50
N LEU A 338 -43.67 10.92 7.30
CA LEU A 338 -42.76 10.38 6.28
C LEU A 338 -41.76 11.42 5.77
N ASP A 339 -42.16 12.69 5.65
CA ASP A 339 -41.27 13.78 5.23
C ASP A 339 -40.24 14.14 6.32
N GLU A 340 -40.66 14.20 7.59
CA GLU A 340 -39.77 14.39 8.73
C GLU A 340 -38.72 13.28 8.80
N MET A 341 -39.12 12.02 8.61
CA MET A 341 -38.20 10.88 8.57
C MET A 341 -37.18 10.99 7.41
N LYS A 342 -37.59 11.48 6.23
CA LYS A 342 -36.66 11.69 5.11
C LYS A 342 -35.63 12.79 5.43
N LYS A 343 -36.06 13.90 6.03
CA LYS A 343 -35.17 14.97 6.51
C LYS A 343 -34.21 14.48 7.59
N GLU A 344 -34.68 13.60 8.48
CA GLU A 344 -33.81 12.96 9.47
C GLU A 344 -32.71 12.14 8.79
N ARG A 345 -33.02 11.37 7.74
CA ARG A 345 -32.02 10.60 6.98
C ARG A 345 -30.96 11.48 6.33
N GLU A 346 -31.34 12.63 5.77
CA GLU A 346 -30.37 13.59 5.21
C GLU A 346 -29.40 14.10 6.29
N THR A 347 -29.92 14.36 7.49
CA THR A 347 -29.12 14.77 8.65
C THR A 347 -28.17 13.64 9.07
N ILE A 348 -28.67 12.40 9.18
CA ILE A 348 -27.87 11.22 9.52
C ILE A 348 -26.77 10.97 8.47
N GLU A 349 -27.07 11.09 7.18
CA GLU A 349 -26.09 10.95 6.10
C GLU A 349 -24.97 12.01 6.23
N GLY A 350 -25.33 13.26 6.53
CA GLY A 350 -24.37 14.33 6.80
C GLY A 350 -23.47 14.03 8.00
N GLU A 351 -24.05 13.57 9.11
CA GLU A 351 -23.33 13.21 10.33
C GLU A 351 -22.35 12.05 10.08
N ILE A 352 -22.80 10.96 9.44
CA ILE A 352 -21.96 9.80 9.12
C ILE A 352 -20.76 10.19 8.26
N LYS A 353 -20.97 11.04 7.25
CA LYS A 353 -19.90 11.50 6.34
C LYS A 353 -18.91 12.45 7.02
N ALA A 354 -19.33 13.17 8.06
CA ALA A 354 -18.48 14.08 8.81
C ALA A 354 -17.56 13.37 9.82
N VAL A 355 -17.79 12.10 10.14
CA VAL A 355 -16.97 11.35 11.11
C VAL A 355 -15.53 11.12 10.60
N THR A 356 -14.57 11.73 11.29
CA THR A 356 -13.13 11.54 11.06
C THR A 356 -12.47 10.97 12.31
N PHE A 357 -11.64 9.94 12.13
CA PHE A 357 -10.85 9.35 13.21
C PHE A 357 -9.55 8.79 12.64
N ASP A 358 -8.43 9.03 13.33
CA ASP A 358 -7.13 8.48 12.96
C ASP A 358 -6.79 7.27 13.83
N MET A 359 -6.72 6.09 13.21
CA MET A 359 -6.36 4.83 13.87
C MET A 359 -4.85 4.64 14.07
N SER A 360 -4.01 5.54 13.55
CA SER A 360 -2.56 5.39 13.60
C SER A 360 -2.03 5.23 15.03
N ALA A 361 -2.52 6.05 15.96
CA ALA A 361 -2.13 5.99 17.37
C ALA A 361 -2.58 4.69 18.04
N THR A 362 -3.80 4.22 17.76
CA THR A 362 -4.33 2.97 18.29
C THR A 362 -3.53 1.77 17.82
N PHE A 363 -3.20 1.71 16.52
CA PHE A 363 -2.35 0.65 15.98
C PHE A 363 -0.90 0.73 16.48
N LEU A 364 -0.32 1.93 16.62
CA LEU A 364 1.02 2.06 17.19
C LEU A 364 1.08 1.56 18.63
N MET A 365 0.07 1.89 19.44
CA MET A 365 -0.02 1.47 20.84
C MET A 365 -0.20 -0.05 20.95
N ALA A 366 -1.09 -0.65 20.15
CA ALA A 366 -1.29 -2.10 20.12
C ALA A 366 -0.02 -2.84 19.67
N LEU A 367 0.67 -2.33 18.65
CA LEU A 367 1.92 -2.93 18.18
C LEU A 367 3.02 -2.86 19.24
N ALA A 368 3.10 -1.76 19.99
CA ALA A 368 4.09 -1.58 21.06
C ALA A 368 3.82 -2.51 22.27
N GLN A 369 2.54 -2.79 22.57
CA GLN A 369 2.14 -3.60 23.72
C GLN A 369 2.18 -5.10 23.44
N ASP A 370 1.59 -5.53 22.31
CA ASP A 370 1.34 -6.94 22.04
C ASP A 370 2.35 -7.55 21.06
N GLY A 371 3.16 -6.72 20.40
CA GLY A 371 4.14 -7.12 19.38
C GLY A 371 3.52 -7.61 18.06
N VAL A 372 2.20 -7.82 18.03
CA VAL A 372 1.42 -8.25 16.87
C VAL A 372 0.15 -7.40 16.80
N LEU A 373 -0.22 -6.98 15.59
CA LEU A 373 -1.45 -6.23 15.35
C LEU A 373 -2.60 -7.16 15.00
N ASN A 374 -3.61 -7.23 15.88
CA ASN A 374 -4.92 -7.75 15.52
C ASN A 374 -5.76 -6.62 14.92
N GLU A 375 -5.46 -6.29 13.66
CA GLU A 375 -6.13 -5.22 12.91
C GLU A 375 -7.65 -5.38 12.92
N GLU A 376 -8.15 -6.59 12.64
CA GLU A 376 -9.58 -6.83 12.46
C GLU A 376 -10.37 -6.51 13.72
N GLN A 377 -9.93 -7.02 14.87
CA GLN A 377 -10.63 -6.79 16.13
C GLN A 377 -10.64 -5.29 16.51
N LEU A 378 -9.49 -4.61 16.39
CA LEU A 378 -9.34 -3.19 16.71
C LEU A 378 -10.16 -2.31 15.77
N SER A 379 -10.12 -2.61 14.47
CA SER A 379 -10.91 -1.92 13.46
C SER A 379 -12.40 -2.09 13.70
N LEU A 380 -12.87 -3.31 13.92
CA LEU A 380 -14.29 -3.58 14.16
C LEU A 380 -14.79 -2.92 15.45
N SER A 381 -14.02 -2.97 16.55
CA SER A 381 -14.42 -2.31 17.80
C SER A 381 -14.49 -0.80 17.64
N GLN A 382 -13.52 -0.19 16.95
CA GLN A 382 -13.53 1.25 16.72
C GLN A 382 -14.66 1.67 15.78
N LEU A 383 -14.92 0.90 14.72
CA LEU A 383 -16.03 1.16 13.80
C LEU A 383 -17.38 1.02 14.50
N ASP A 384 -17.55 0.04 15.39
CA ASP A 384 -18.78 -0.08 16.19
C ASP A 384 -18.94 1.09 17.17
N GLN A 385 -17.86 1.54 17.81
CA GLN A 385 -17.90 2.72 18.67
C GLN A 385 -18.31 3.99 17.91
N LEU A 386 -17.79 4.19 16.70
CA LEU A 386 -18.04 5.39 15.88
C LEU A 386 -19.38 5.33 15.13
N TYR A 387 -19.76 4.16 14.61
CA TYR A 387 -20.87 3.98 13.69
C TYR A 387 -22.03 3.13 14.24
N GLY A 388 -21.87 2.47 15.38
CA GLY A 388 -22.89 1.59 15.96
C GLY A 388 -24.19 2.32 16.28
N ALA A 389 -24.11 3.51 16.89
CA ALA A 389 -25.28 4.35 17.16
C ALA A 389 -25.98 4.82 15.87
N TYR A 390 -25.20 5.18 14.84
CA TYR A 390 -25.76 5.53 13.53
C TYR A 390 -26.44 4.35 12.86
N ASN A 391 -25.85 3.15 12.94
CA ASN A 391 -26.47 1.93 12.41
C ASN A 391 -27.82 1.66 13.08
N GLN A 392 -27.93 1.84 14.41
CA GLN A 392 -29.21 1.71 15.12
C GLN A 392 -30.23 2.76 14.68
N ARG A 393 -29.83 4.03 14.54
CA ARG A 393 -30.70 5.11 14.06
C ARG A 393 -31.20 4.83 12.63
N VAL A 394 -30.30 4.43 11.72
CA VAL A 394 -30.68 4.05 10.34
C VAL A 394 -31.71 2.92 10.37
N GLN A 395 -31.47 1.86 11.13
CA GLN A 395 -32.40 0.73 11.25
C GLN A 395 -33.75 1.14 11.86
N ALA A 396 -33.75 2.07 12.82
CA ALA A 396 -34.99 2.63 13.36
C ALA A 396 -35.78 3.37 12.27
N THR A 397 -35.14 4.23 11.47
CA THR A 397 -35.84 4.92 10.35
C THR A 397 -36.37 3.95 9.29
N VAL A 398 -35.75 2.78 9.10
CA VAL A 398 -36.25 1.75 8.18
C VAL A 398 -37.54 1.14 8.74
N ARG A 399 -37.55 0.73 10.01
CA ARG A 399 -38.75 0.18 10.68
C ARG A 399 -39.90 1.17 10.72
N THR A 400 -39.62 2.42 11.10
CA THR A 400 -40.62 3.49 11.12
C THR A 400 -41.21 3.72 9.72
N GLN A 401 -40.41 3.62 8.66
CA GLN A 401 -40.92 3.68 7.29
C GLN A 401 -41.88 2.53 6.97
N GLU A 402 -41.53 1.29 7.32
CA GLU A 402 -42.38 0.13 7.05
C GLU A 402 -43.75 0.27 7.73
N GLU A 403 -43.76 0.71 8.99
CA GLU A 403 -44.99 0.97 9.74
C GLU A 403 -45.82 2.11 9.11
N LEU A 404 -45.19 3.24 8.79
CA LEU A 404 -45.87 4.38 8.17
C LEU A 404 -46.42 4.05 6.78
N LEU A 405 -45.66 3.33 5.95
CA LEU A 405 -46.13 2.93 4.61
C LEU A 405 -47.31 1.96 4.70
N GLY A 406 -47.32 1.03 5.66
CA GLY A 406 -48.47 0.15 5.90
C GLY A 406 -49.74 0.91 6.30
N GLN A 407 -49.60 1.92 7.17
CA GLN A 407 -50.71 2.80 7.54
C GLN A 407 -51.18 3.65 6.37
N VAL A 408 -50.26 4.25 5.61
CA VAL A 408 -50.58 5.03 4.40
C VAL A 408 -51.33 4.18 3.38
N GLN A 409 -50.93 2.93 3.14
CA GLN A 409 -51.62 2.04 2.21
C GLN A 409 -53.05 1.74 2.68
N THR A 410 -53.24 1.46 3.97
CA THR A 410 -54.56 1.17 4.54
C THR A 410 -55.48 2.39 4.43
N SER A 411 -55.03 3.57 4.90
CA SER A 411 -55.81 4.81 4.80
C SER A 411 -56.04 5.25 3.35
N HIS A 412 -55.11 4.96 2.44
CA HIS A 412 -55.27 5.25 1.01
C HIS A 412 -56.34 4.35 0.35
N GLN A 413 -56.47 3.08 0.77
CA GLN A 413 -57.55 2.22 0.29
C GLN A 413 -58.92 2.76 0.72
N GLU A 414 -59.04 3.20 1.97
CA GLU A 414 -60.26 3.87 2.47
C GLU A 414 -60.54 5.15 1.68
N PHE A 415 -59.54 6.01 1.50
CA PHE A 415 -59.64 7.23 0.68
C PHE A 415 -60.09 6.92 -0.76
N SER A 416 -59.50 5.90 -1.38
CA SER A 416 -59.82 5.49 -2.75
C SER A 416 -61.24 4.97 -2.88
N SER A 417 -61.76 4.27 -1.87
CA SER A 417 -63.15 3.78 -1.86
C SER A 417 -64.18 4.93 -1.83
N LEU A 418 -63.81 6.05 -1.22
CA LEU A 418 -64.65 7.24 -1.14
C LEU A 418 -64.53 8.12 -2.40
N LYS A 419 -63.47 7.96 -3.19
CA LYS A 419 -63.25 8.67 -4.46
C LYS A 419 -64.05 7.99 -5.57
N GLN A 420 -64.93 8.74 -6.23
CA GLN A 420 -65.74 8.22 -7.33
C GLN A 420 -64.86 8.06 -8.59
N SER A 421 -64.71 6.83 -9.09
CA SER A 421 -63.93 6.55 -10.30
C SER A 421 -64.70 6.97 -11.56
N ASN A 422 -64.15 7.92 -12.32
CA ASN A 422 -64.59 8.28 -13.66
C ASN A 422 -63.38 8.36 -14.61
N THR A 423 -63.59 8.18 -15.91
CA THR A 423 -62.52 8.14 -16.93
C THR A 423 -61.63 9.39 -16.90
N GLU A 424 -62.22 10.58 -16.76
CA GLU A 424 -61.50 11.87 -16.68
C GLU A 424 -60.64 11.96 -15.40
N ALA A 425 -61.17 11.51 -14.27
CA ALA A 425 -60.44 11.48 -13.00
C ALA A 425 -59.26 10.51 -13.04
N ASN A 426 -59.41 9.37 -13.74
CA ASN A 426 -58.34 8.40 -13.92
C ASN A 426 -57.23 8.93 -14.84
N GLN A 427 -57.59 9.63 -15.93
CA GLN A 427 -56.62 10.26 -16.83
C GLN A 427 -55.84 11.37 -16.12
N ARG A 428 -56.54 12.23 -15.35
CA ARG A 428 -55.89 13.26 -14.52
C ARG A 428 -54.93 12.63 -13.50
N GLU A 429 -55.37 11.60 -12.80
CA GLU A 429 -54.54 10.87 -11.84
C GLU A 429 -53.30 10.25 -12.50
N GLU A 430 -53.42 9.66 -13.69
CA GLU A 430 -52.30 9.09 -14.42
C GLU A 430 -51.25 10.16 -14.80
N VAL A 431 -51.70 11.34 -15.26
CA VAL A 431 -50.80 12.46 -15.57
C VAL A 431 -50.10 12.97 -14.32
N LEU A 432 -50.81 13.12 -13.19
CA LEU A 432 -50.22 13.54 -11.92
C LEU A 432 -49.17 12.53 -11.40
N LYS A 433 -49.42 11.22 -11.53
CA LYS A 433 -48.44 10.17 -11.21
C LYS A 433 -47.19 10.28 -12.08
N LYS A 434 -47.37 10.48 -13.39
CA LYS A 434 -46.26 10.67 -14.33
C LYS A 434 -45.43 11.92 -14.02
N LEU A 435 -46.08 13.04 -13.67
CA LEU A 435 -45.39 14.27 -13.26
C LEU A 435 -44.61 14.08 -11.95
N ALA A 436 -45.19 13.41 -10.95
CA ALA A 436 -44.48 13.12 -9.70
C ALA A 436 -43.24 12.23 -9.95
N SER A 437 -43.39 11.18 -10.77
CA SER A 437 -42.29 10.29 -11.16
C SER A 437 -41.22 11.00 -11.99
N ALA A 438 -41.61 11.95 -12.85
CA ALA A 438 -40.68 12.74 -13.65
C ALA A 438 -39.81 13.67 -12.79
N HIS A 439 -40.36 14.30 -11.76
CA HIS A 439 -39.58 15.06 -10.78
C HIS A 439 -38.54 14.17 -10.08
N ASP A 440 -38.97 13.00 -9.59
CA ASP A 440 -38.08 12.11 -8.83
C ASP A 440 -36.95 11.59 -9.76
N SER A 441 -37.28 11.29 -11.01
CA SER A 441 -36.31 10.93 -12.06
C SER A 441 -35.37 12.09 -12.39
N TYR A 442 -35.85 13.34 -12.44
CA TYR A 442 -35.02 14.53 -12.67
C TYR A 442 -33.95 14.68 -11.58
N VAL A 443 -34.33 14.56 -10.31
CA VAL A 443 -33.41 14.66 -9.17
C VAL A 443 -32.34 13.57 -9.26
N GLU A 444 -32.75 12.33 -9.54
CA GLU A 444 -31.84 11.20 -9.67
C GLU A 444 -30.88 11.35 -10.86
N ILE A 445 -31.40 11.71 -12.05
CA ILE A 445 -30.59 11.97 -13.24
C ILE A 445 -29.60 13.10 -12.99
N SER A 446 -30.05 14.24 -12.44
CA SER A 446 -29.18 15.39 -12.14
C SER A 446 -28.06 15.00 -11.17
N SER A 447 -28.38 14.23 -10.12
CA SER A 447 -27.39 13.72 -9.17
C SER A 447 -26.36 12.81 -9.86
N ASN A 448 -26.82 11.82 -10.63
CA ASN A 448 -25.95 10.85 -11.31
C ASN A 448 -25.05 11.52 -12.35
N LEU A 449 -25.56 12.49 -13.11
CA LEU A 449 -24.78 13.23 -14.09
C LEU A 449 -23.70 14.10 -13.44
N ARG A 450 -24.01 14.74 -12.31
CA ARG A 450 -23.02 15.51 -11.52
C ARG A 450 -21.94 14.59 -10.94
N GLU A 451 -22.33 13.42 -10.45
CA GLU A 451 -21.39 12.40 -9.97
C GLU A 451 -20.51 11.87 -11.09
N GLY A 452 -21.08 11.55 -12.27
CA GLY A 452 -20.33 11.14 -13.46
C GLY A 452 -19.35 12.22 -13.94
N THR A 453 -19.79 13.48 -13.96
CA THR A 453 -18.93 14.63 -14.29
C THR A 453 -17.74 14.74 -13.33
N LYS A 454 -17.99 14.60 -12.02
CA LYS A 454 -16.91 14.58 -11.02
C LYS A 454 -15.98 13.39 -11.25
N PHE A 455 -16.52 12.19 -11.44
CA PHE A 455 -15.76 10.98 -11.69
C PHE A 455 -14.79 11.13 -12.87
N TYR A 456 -15.25 11.66 -14.01
CA TYR A 456 -14.37 11.84 -15.17
C TYR A 456 -13.29 12.91 -14.96
N ASN A 457 -13.56 13.95 -14.18
CA ASN A 457 -12.56 14.96 -13.83
C ASN A 457 -11.49 14.38 -12.88
N ASP A 458 -11.91 13.66 -11.84
CA ASP A 458 -11.01 12.97 -10.92
C ASP A 458 -10.16 11.92 -11.67
N LEU A 459 -10.77 11.17 -12.60
CA LEU A 459 -10.08 10.20 -13.46
C LEU A 459 -9.05 10.87 -14.38
N THR A 460 -9.34 12.07 -14.89
CA THR A 460 -8.37 12.83 -15.71
C THR A 460 -7.10 13.12 -14.92
N GLU A 461 -7.20 13.54 -13.66
CA GLU A 461 -6.01 13.78 -12.84
C GLU A 461 -5.18 12.52 -12.62
N ILE A 462 -5.84 11.38 -12.45
CA ILE A 462 -5.18 10.08 -12.29
C ILE A 462 -4.48 9.66 -13.58
N LEU A 463 -5.16 9.79 -14.73
CA LEU A 463 -4.60 9.46 -16.03
C LEU A 463 -3.43 10.37 -16.43
N LEU A 464 -3.47 11.65 -16.06
CA LEU A 464 -2.32 12.56 -16.26
C LEU A 464 -1.10 12.12 -15.45
N LYS A 465 -1.27 11.65 -14.22
CA LYS A 465 -0.17 11.08 -13.42
C LYS A 465 0.37 9.80 -14.05
N PHE A 466 -0.51 8.95 -14.57
CA PHE A 466 -0.12 7.75 -15.30
C PHE A 466 0.64 8.08 -16.60
N GLN A 467 0.18 9.07 -17.36
CA GLN A 467 0.83 9.57 -18.57
C GLN A 467 2.24 10.07 -18.27
N ASN A 468 2.40 10.87 -17.21
CA ASN A 468 3.72 11.33 -16.76
C ASN A 468 4.64 10.16 -16.40
N LYS A 469 4.13 9.16 -15.66
CA LYS A 469 4.90 7.94 -15.33
C LYS A 469 5.38 7.20 -16.59
N CYS A 470 4.51 7.07 -17.60
CA CYS A 470 4.87 6.46 -18.88
C CYS A 470 5.91 7.29 -19.64
N SER A 471 5.71 8.62 -19.71
CA SER A 471 6.63 9.55 -20.36
C SER A 471 8.02 9.53 -19.73
N ASP A 472 8.11 9.59 -18.40
CA ASP A 472 9.38 9.61 -17.66
C ASP A 472 10.20 8.33 -17.91
N ILE A 473 9.54 7.18 -17.86
CA ILE A 473 10.19 5.89 -18.12
C ILE A 473 10.64 5.80 -19.58
N VAL A 474 9.81 6.20 -20.54
CA VAL A 474 10.18 6.22 -21.97
C VAL A 474 11.33 7.21 -22.23
N PHE A 475 11.34 8.37 -21.56
CA PHE A 475 12.41 9.34 -21.67
C PHE A 475 13.75 8.80 -21.13
N ALA A 476 13.72 8.15 -19.96
CA ALA A 476 14.89 7.46 -19.41
C ALA A 476 15.41 6.39 -20.38
N ARG A 477 14.51 5.62 -20.99
CA ARG A 477 14.85 4.58 -21.97
C ARG A 477 15.41 5.13 -23.29
N LYS A 478 14.92 6.28 -23.76
CA LYS A 478 15.49 6.98 -24.93
C LYS A 478 16.89 7.50 -24.63
N THR A 479 17.13 8.02 -23.43
CA THR A 479 18.44 8.49 -22.97
C THR A 479 19.44 7.33 -22.89
N GLU A 480 19.06 6.24 -22.23
CA GLU A 480 19.85 4.99 -22.16
C GLU A 480 20.17 4.46 -23.56
N ARG A 481 19.17 4.44 -24.46
CA ARG A 481 19.34 4.01 -25.85
C ARG A 481 20.41 4.82 -26.58
N GLU A 482 20.41 6.15 -26.43
CA GLU A 482 21.39 7.02 -27.08
C GLU A 482 22.81 6.81 -26.54
N GLU A 483 22.95 6.56 -25.23
CA GLU A 483 24.24 6.21 -24.62
C GLU A 483 24.76 4.86 -25.11
N LEU A 484 23.89 3.84 -25.17
CA LEU A 484 24.25 2.52 -25.70
C LEU A 484 24.65 2.60 -27.17
N LEU A 485 23.92 3.37 -28.00
CA LEU A 485 24.29 3.57 -29.40
C LEU A 485 25.65 4.27 -29.56
N LYS A 486 25.96 5.28 -28.73
CA LYS A 486 27.28 5.93 -28.73
C LYS A 486 28.38 4.94 -28.35
N TYR A 487 28.16 4.12 -27.32
CA TYR A 487 29.10 3.08 -26.91
C TYR A 487 29.31 2.03 -28.03
N LEU A 488 28.23 1.59 -28.66
CA LEU A 488 28.30 0.63 -29.78
C LEU A 488 29.06 1.19 -30.96
N GLN A 489 28.79 2.43 -31.37
CA GLN A 489 29.53 3.09 -32.45
C GLN A 489 31.02 3.21 -32.13
N GLN A 490 31.39 3.56 -30.89
CA GLN A 490 32.78 3.62 -30.46
C GLN A 490 33.44 2.23 -30.42
N SER A 491 32.73 1.20 -30.00
CA SER A 491 33.25 -0.17 -29.95
C SER A 491 33.48 -0.76 -31.35
N ILE A 492 32.54 -0.53 -32.28
CA ILE A 492 32.67 -0.94 -33.69
C ILE A 492 33.82 -0.17 -34.37
N ALA A 493 33.96 1.13 -34.11
CA ALA A 493 35.07 1.92 -34.64
C ALA A 493 36.45 1.50 -34.09
N ARG A 494 36.49 0.81 -32.94
CA ARG A 494 37.73 0.29 -32.31
C ARG A 494 38.00 -1.18 -32.64
N GLU A 495 37.08 -1.89 -33.29
CA GLU A 495 37.33 -3.22 -33.82
C GLU A 495 38.21 -3.11 -35.08
N PRO A 496 39.42 -3.72 -35.12
CA PRO A 496 40.26 -3.68 -36.30
C PRO A 496 39.56 -4.39 -37.46
N SER A 497 39.37 -3.67 -38.57
CA SER A 497 38.76 -4.22 -39.78
C SER A 497 39.74 -5.16 -40.50
N ALA A 498 39.38 -6.45 -40.52
CA ALA A 498 39.92 -7.57 -41.30
C ALA A 498 41.32 -8.14 -40.92
N PRO A 499 41.51 -9.47 -41.02
CA PRO A 499 42.82 -10.11 -40.86
C PRO A 499 43.74 -9.73 -42.03
N SER A 500 44.95 -9.26 -41.72
CA SER A 500 45.98 -9.02 -42.73
C SER A 500 46.37 -10.34 -43.40
N PHE A 501 46.09 -10.48 -44.68
CA PHE A 501 46.69 -11.54 -45.49
C PHE A 501 48.18 -11.25 -45.67
N ASN A 502 49.04 -12.07 -45.07
CA ASN A 502 50.48 -12.03 -45.32
C ASN A 502 50.78 -12.58 -46.71
N VAL A 503 51.19 -11.73 -47.65
CA VAL A 503 51.87 -12.16 -48.88
C VAL A 503 53.36 -12.41 -48.57
N PRO A 504 53.93 -13.59 -48.87
CA PRO A 504 55.36 -13.83 -48.73
C PRO A 504 56.10 -13.32 -49.97
N ALA A 505 57.09 -12.44 -49.79
CA ALA A 505 57.96 -12.00 -50.88
C ALA A 505 59.44 -12.14 -50.50
N TYR A 506 60.02 -13.21 -51.02
CA TYR A 506 61.44 -13.44 -51.23
C TYR A 506 61.93 -12.53 -52.38
N GLN A 507 62.76 -11.52 -52.11
CA GLN A 507 63.96 -11.17 -52.91
C GLN A 507 64.63 -9.85 -52.49
N SER A 508 65.95 -9.92 -52.57
CA SER A 508 67.05 -9.02 -52.27
C SER A 508 67.05 -7.66 -53.00
N THR A 509 67.75 -6.71 -52.37
CA THR A 509 68.25 -5.39 -52.85
C THR A 509 69.27 -5.51 -54.02
N PRO A 510 69.90 -4.45 -54.63
CA PRO A 510 69.93 -2.98 -54.32
C PRO A 510 69.96 -1.96 -55.52
N ALA A 511 69.86 -0.65 -55.18
CA ALA A 511 70.54 0.55 -55.75
C ALA A 511 69.96 1.45 -56.89
N ALA A 512 69.98 2.78 -56.57
CA ALA A 512 70.31 4.00 -57.37
C ALA A 512 69.24 4.88 -58.10
N GLY A 513 68.79 5.96 -57.39
CA GLY A 513 68.35 7.36 -57.71
C GLY A 513 67.78 7.85 -59.08
N PRO A 514 67.42 9.15 -59.29
CA PRO A 514 67.17 10.32 -58.41
C PRO A 514 65.80 11.07 -58.62
N THR A 515 65.57 12.13 -57.81
CA THR A 515 64.50 13.19 -57.68
C THR A 515 63.72 13.69 -58.95
N PRO A 516 62.48 14.27 -58.86
CA PRO A 516 62.17 15.54 -58.17
C PRO A 516 60.77 15.73 -57.50
N ALA A 517 60.71 16.75 -56.61
CA ALA A 517 59.53 17.37 -55.99
C ALA A 517 58.69 18.19 -57.01
N PRO A 518 57.59 18.94 -56.67
CA PRO A 518 56.94 19.17 -55.36
C PRO A 518 55.38 19.17 -55.36
N ARG A 519 54.74 19.06 -54.17
CA ARG A 519 53.45 19.75 -53.93
C ARG A 519 53.17 20.03 -52.44
N THR A 520 53.47 21.27 -52.05
CA THR A 520 52.77 22.18 -51.13
C THR A 520 52.01 21.61 -49.92
N GLN A 521 52.55 21.85 -48.72
CA GLN A 521 51.80 21.94 -47.46
C GLN A 521 51.15 23.32 -47.28
N PRO A 522 49.95 23.38 -46.70
CA PRO A 522 49.53 24.51 -45.88
C PRO A 522 49.74 24.24 -44.36
N PRO A 523 50.01 25.29 -43.57
CA PRO A 523 50.54 25.21 -42.22
C PRO A 523 49.51 24.87 -41.13
N ALA A 524 50.02 24.33 -40.02
CA ALA A 524 49.31 24.08 -38.78
C ALA A 524 48.63 25.36 -38.24
N LYS A 525 47.34 25.26 -37.91
CA LYS A 525 46.60 26.33 -37.22
C LYS A 525 46.96 26.36 -35.72
N PRO A 526 47.03 27.55 -35.09
CA PRO A 526 47.43 27.72 -33.70
C PRO A 526 46.37 27.20 -32.71
N GLN A 527 46.83 26.65 -31.58
CA GLN A 527 45.97 26.45 -30.40
C GLN A 527 45.40 27.79 -29.92
N PRO A 528 44.12 27.85 -29.49
CA PRO A 528 43.55 29.05 -28.89
C PRO A 528 44.20 29.33 -27.52
N PRO A 529 44.34 30.62 -27.13
CA PRO A 529 44.94 31.02 -25.86
C PRO A 529 44.06 30.63 -24.67
N THR A 530 44.73 30.37 -23.54
CA THR A 530 44.09 30.13 -22.24
C THR A 530 43.21 31.30 -21.82
N ARG A 531 41.96 31.00 -21.43
CA ARG A 531 40.97 31.96 -20.94
C ARG A 531 41.45 32.64 -19.65
N PRO A 532 41.25 33.96 -19.46
CA PRO A 532 41.54 34.65 -18.20
C PRO A 532 40.54 34.26 -17.10
N PRO A 533 40.93 34.35 -15.81
CA PRO A 533 40.05 34.06 -14.68
C PRO A 533 38.91 35.09 -14.55
N PRO A 534 37.74 34.71 -14.00
CA PRO A 534 36.61 35.61 -13.83
C PRO A 534 36.85 36.66 -12.73
N PRO A 535 36.21 37.85 -12.80
CA PRO A 535 36.40 38.93 -11.83
C PRO A 535 35.66 38.66 -10.52
N SER A 536 36.32 38.93 -9.38
CA SER A 536 35.71 38.92 -8.04
C SER A 536 34.71 40.06 -7.88
N ILE A 537 33.44 39.72 -7.65
CA ILE A 537 32.41 40.65 -7.24
C ILE A 537 32.38 40.70 -5.71
N ILE A 538 32.73 41.85 -5.15
CA ILE A 538 32.60 42.16 -3.72
C ILE A 538 31.21 42.79 -3.52
N PRO A 539 30.34 42.30 -2.62
CA PRO A 539 29.10 42.99 -2.31
C PRO A 539 29.40 44.23 -1.45
N GLN A 540 29.20 45.42 -2.00
CA GLN A 540 29.12 46.66 -1.24
C GLN A 540 27.78 46.72 -0.48
N ALA A 541 27.86 46.93 0.83
CA ALA A 541 26.73 47.25 1.69
C ALA A 541 26.28 48.71 1.45
N ALA A 542 24.98 48.90 1.21
CA ALA A 542 24.33 50.21 1.18
C ALA A 542 23.71 50.53 2.56
N SER A 543 23.88 51.78 2.99
CA SER A 543 23.31 52.37 4.21
C SER A 543 22.18 53.36 3.86
N THR A 544 21.10 53.38 4.66
CA THR A 544 20.50 54.56 5.38
C THR A 544 19.07 54.27 5.94
N ALA A 545 18.94 54.20 7.28
CA ALA A 545 18.01 54.83 8.28
C ALA A 545 16.51 55.18 8.01
N PRO A 546 15.66 55.54 9.02
CA PRO A 546 15.62 55.25 10.49
C PRO A 546 14.20 54.96 11.10
N THR A 547 14.08 54.33 12.30
CA THR A 547 13.06 54.71 13.32
C THR A 547 13.27 54.14 14.75
N ASN A 548 13.39 55.06 15.73
CA ASN A 548 12.95 55.16 17.15
C ASN A 548 12.90 54.00 18.20
N THR A 549 13.77 54.16 19.25
CA THR A 549 13.59 54.12 20.75
C THR A 549 13.21 52.81 21.53
N PRO A 550 13.39 52.71 22.89
CA PRO A 550 14.68 52.55 23.62
C PRO A 550 14.74 51.48 24.78
N ALA A 551 16.00 51.17 25.21
CA ALA A 551 16.55 50.76 26.54
C ALA A 551 16.11 49.45 27.26
N THR A 552 17.00 48.55 27.76
CA THR A 552 17.84 48.65 28.99
C THR A 552 18.67 47.35 29.24
N GLY A 553 19.88 47.40 29.83
CA GLY A 553 20.53 46.26 30.56
C GLY A 553 22.05 46.01 30.31
N PRO A 554 22.91 45.76 31.34
CA PRO A 554 24.40 45.93 31.30
C PRO A 554 25.26 44.67 31.01
N PRO A 555 26.60 44.78 30.87
CA PRO A 555 27.42 43.92 29.99
C PRO A 555 28.13 42.76 30.70
N SER A 556 28.48 41.73 29.93
CA SER A 556 29.36 40.63 30.33
C SER A 556 30.37 40.31 29.21
N SER A 557 31.62 40.23 29.62
CA SER A 557 32.86 40.09 28.85
C SER A 557 33.11 38.67 28.32
N ASN A 558 33.47 38.52 27.04
CA ASN A 558 34.48 37.54 26.58
C ASN A 558 34.92 37.74 25.12
N PRO A 559 36.19 37.46 24.78
CA PRO A 559 36.75 37.59 23.42
C PRO A 559 36.44 36.39 22.51
N PRO A 560 36.58 36.54 21.17
CA PRO A 560 36.12 35.57 20.17
C PRO A 560 37.07 34.36 19.95
N PRO A 561 36.57 33.26 19.37
CA PRO A 561 37.35 32.03 19.13
C PRO A 561 38.23 32.14 17.86
N MET A 562 39.42 31.55 17.94
CA MET A 562 40.40 31.44 16.86
C MET A 562 40.24 30.08 16.17
N ALA A 563 39.96 30.11 14.85
CA ALA A 563 39.83 28.93 14.00
C ALA A 563 41.22 28.35 13.60
N PRO A 564 41.33 27.02 13.36
CA PRO A 564 42.57 26.37 12.97
C PRO A 564 42.90 26.58 11.47
N PRO A 565 44.18 26.41 11.06
CA PRO A 565 44.62 26.64 9.68
C PRO A 565 44.20 25.51 8.73
N SER A 566 43.85 25.92 7.51
CA SER A 566 43.48 25.10 6.36
C SER A 566 44.71 24.48 5.69
N GLN A 567 44.69 23.15 5.47
CA GLN A 567 45.53 22.50 4.47
C GLN A 567 44.78 22.39 3.13
N ALA A 568 45.52 22.62 2.04
CA ALA A 568 45.02 22.73 0.68
C ALA A 568 44.48 21.40 0.14
N GLN A 569 43.25 21.43 -0.39
CA GLN A 569 42.71 20.40 -1.28
C GLN A 569 43.00 20.75 -2.74
N GLY A 570 43.36 19.73 -3.53
CA GLY A 570 43.46 19.79 -4.99
C GLY A 570 42.07 19.88 -5.67
N PRO A 571 42.03 20.08 -7.00
CA PRO A 571 40.81 20.42 -7.72
C PRO A 571 39.81 19.24 -7.83
N PRO A 572 38.49 19.50 -7.80
CA PRO A 572 37.46 18.48 -7.80
C PRO A 572 37.18 17.90 -9.19
N TYR A 573 37.04 16.57 -9.27
CA TYR A 573 36.41 15.84 -10.37
C TYR A 573 34.88 15.88 -10.24
N PRO A 574 34.10 15.96 -11.33
CA PRO A 574 32.65 15.87 -11.28
C PRO A 574 32.21 14.42 -11.04
N THR A 575 31.51 14.17 -9.93
CA THR A 575 30.90 12.88 -9.62
C THR A 575 29.53 12.76 -10.29
N TYR A 576 29.34 11.72 -11.09
CA TYR A 576 28.07 11.31 -11.67
C TYR A 576 27.36 10.43 -10.62
N GLN A 577 26.11 10.75 -10.26
CA GLN A 577 25.33 9.92 -9.35
C GLN A 577 25.02 8.58 -10.01
N GLY A 578 25.64 7.52 -9.48
CA GLY A 578 25.39 6.13 -9.86
C GLY A 578 24.09 5.60 -9.27
N TYR A 579 23.33 4.92 -10.13
CA TYR A 579 22.31 3.94 -9.78
C TYR A 579 22.85 2.86 -8.85
N PRO A 580 22.13 2.46 -7.79
CA PRO A 580 22.38 1.19 -7.12
C PRO A 580 21.67 0.05 -7.86
N GLY A 581 22.33 -1.11 -7.83
CA GLY A 581 21.98 -2.29 -8.59
C GLY A 581 20.73 -3.04 -8.13
N TYR A 582 20.37 -3.97 -9.02
CA TYR A 582 19.34 -5.00 -8.92
C TYR A 582 19.14 -5.57 -7.51
N TYR A 583 17.93 -5.39 -6.99
CA TYR A 583 17.31 -6.27 -6.02
C TYR A 583 16.08 -6.92 -6.65
N GLN A 584 15.95 -8.24 -6.42
CA GLN A 584 14.75 -9.03 -6.68
C GLN A 584 13.54 -8.38 -5.99
N VAL A 585 12.48 -8.14 -6.76
CA VAL A 585 11.23 -7.52 -6.30
C VAL A 585 10.31 -8.64 -5.77
N PRO A 586 9.90 -8.64 -4.49
CA PRO A 586 8.73 -9.39 -4.05
C PRO A 586 7.47 -8.70 -4.58
N MET A 587 6.50 -9.51 -4.97
CA MET A 587 5.14 -9.18 -5.42
C MET A 587 4.57 -7.81 -5.01
N GLY A 588 3.95 -7.15 -5.98
CA GLY A 588 3.53 -5.76 -5.94
C GLY A 588 2.61 -5.36 -4.79
N TYR A 589 2.87 -4.18 -4.25
CA TYR A 589 1.99 -3.45 -3.34
C TYR A 589 1.85 -2.02 -3.87
N ASN A 590 0.65 -1.65 -4.30
CA ASN A 590 0.32 -0.33 -4.82
C ASN A 590 -0.27 0.52 -3.68
N PRO A 591 0.29 1.70 -3.33
CA PRO A 591 -0.16 2.49 -2.19
C PRO A 591 -1.27 3.52 -2.52
N TYR A 592 -2.13 3.21 -3.50
CA TYR A 592 -3.34 4.00 -3.76
C TYR A 592 -4.58 3.18 -3.38
N PRO A 593 -5.35 3.58 -2.35
CA PRO A 593 -6.63 2.96 -2.08
C PRO A 593 -7.57 3.40 -3.21
N TYR A 594 -7.71 2.54 -4.21
CA TYR A 594 -8.82 2.61 -5.13
C TYR A 594 -10.07 2.33 -4.31
N GLY A 595 -10.78 3.40 -3.94
CA GLY A 595 -12.15 3.29 -3.48
C GLY A 595 -12.92 2.51 -4.53
N GLN A 596 -13.35 1.31 -4.17
CA GLN A 596 -14.24 0.50 -4.98
C GLN A 596 -15.55 1.30 -5.10
N TYR A 597 -15.71 2.04 -6.21
CA TYR A 597 -16.99 2.61 -6.60
C TYR A 597 -17.92 1.44 -6.91
N ASN A 598 -18.61 0.96 -5.88
CA ASN A 598 -19.64 -0.03 -6.01
C ASN A 598 -20.91 0.70 -6.47
N MET A 599 -21.12 0.74 -7.79
CA MET A 599 -22.40 1.15 -8.35
C MET A 599 -23.50 0.25 -7.76
N PRO A 600 -24.63 0.81 -7.30
CA PRO A 600 -25.72 0.00 -6.75
C PRO A 600 -26.24 -0.96 -7.81
N TYR A 601 -26.13 -2.26 -7.51
CA TYR A 601 -26.64 -3.34 -8.34
C TYR A 601 -28.17 -3.34 -8.24
N MET A 602 -28.86 -2.83 -9.25
CA MET A 602 -30.31 -2.99 -9.34
C MET A 602 -30.67 -4.43 -9.73
N PRO A 603 -31.50 -5.15 -8.95
CA PRO A 603 -31.95 -6.48 -9.32
C PRO A 603 -33.01 -6.36 -10.43
N TYR A 604 -32.71 -6.92 -11.60
CA TYR A 604 -33.65 -7.00 -12.72
C TYR A 604 -34.76 -8.03 -12.41
N GLN A 605 -36.01 -7.59 -12.29
CA GLN A 605 -37.17 -8.46 -12.39
C GLN A 605 -37.43 -8.76 -13.87
N ALA A 606 -37.15 -9.99 -14.28
CA ALA A 606 -37.51 -10.49 -15.61
C ALA A 606 -39.00 -10.90 -15.63
N THR A 607 -39.77 -10.31 -16.56
CA THR A 607 -41.10 -10.79 -16.94
C THR A 607 -40.99 -11.98 -17.92
N PRO A 608 -41.94 -12.95 -17.88
CA PRO A 608 -41.78 -14.24 -18.54
C PRO A 608 -42.39 -14.27 -19.95
N GLY A 609 -41.69 -14.88 -20.92
CA GLY A 609 -42.26 -15.14 -22.24
C GLY A 609 -41.40 -15.97 -23.20
N GLN A 610 -41.91 -17.18 -23.49
CA GLN A 610 -41.68 -18.04 -24.66
C GLN A 610 -40.39 -18.89 -24.71
N GLY A 611 -40.60 -20.20 -24.89
CA GLY A 611 -39.59 -21.25 -24.78
C GLY A 611 -39.06 -21.80 -26.10
N GLY A 612 -37.96 -22.54 -25.99
CA GLY A 612 -37.34 -23.35 -27.04
C GLY A 612 -36.38 -24.36 -26.42
N TYR A 613 -36.44 -25.61 -26.90
CA TYR A 613 -35.89 -26.85 -26.31
C TYR A 613 -34.35 -26.93 -26.15
N PRO A 614 -33.83 -27.88 -25.32
CA PRO A 614 -32.46 -27.93 -24.83
C PRO A 614 -31.50 -28.78 -25.69
N GLY A 615 -30.27 -28.30 -25.89
CA GLY A 615 -29.15 -29.03 -26.51
C GLY A 615 -28.24 -29.70 -25.47
N ALA A 616 -27.85 -30.95 -25.75
CA ALA A 616 -27.14 -31.88 -24.87
C ALA A 616 -25.66 -31.54 -24.58
N PRO A 617 -25.07 -32.03 -23.47
CA PRO A 617 -23.65 -31.87 -23.14
C PRO A 617 -22.78 -33.00 -23.74
N PRO A 618 -21.50 -32.75 -24.08
CA PRO A 618 -20.58 -33.81 -24.49
C PRO A 618 -19.88 -34.49 -23.30
N ALA A 619 -19.73 -35.82 -23.42
CA ALA A 619 -18.86 -36.72 -22.64
C ALA A 619 -17.37 -36.32 -22.73
N GLY A 620 -16.40 -36.64 -21.86
CA GLY A 620 -16.26 -37.65 -20.81
C GLY A 620 -14.92 -38.41 -20.94
N GLN A 621 -14.00 -38.18 -19.98
CA GLN A 621 -12.99 -39.11 -19.36
C GLN A 621 -11.49 -39.02 -19.75
N PRO A 622 -10.51 -39.50 -18.92
CA PRO A 622 -10.51 -39.81 -17.47
C PRO A 622 -9.29 -39.27 -16.64
N TYR A 623 -9.46 -39.27 -15.32
CA TYR A 623 -8.44 -39.08 -14.25
C TYR A 623 -7.76 -40.40 -13.84
N PRO A 624 -6.60 -40.33 -13.15
CA PRO A 624 -6.28 -41.32 -12.11
C PRO A 624 -5.80 -40.73 -10.77
N GLY A 625 -6.31 -41.30 -9.66
CA GLY A 625 -5.48 -41.72 -8.51
C GLY A 625 -5.36 -40.82 -7.27
N TYR A 626 -6.10 -41.17 -6.20
CA TYR A 626 -6.00 -40.74 -4.79
C TYR A 626 -4.75 -41.35 -4.06
N PRO A 627 -4.36 -40.84 -2.86
CA PRO A 627 -4.85 -41.44 -1.60
C PRO A 627 -5.09 -40.50 -0.39
N GLN A 628 -6.22 -40.77 0.29
CA GLN A 628 -6.48 -40.90 1.74
C GLN A 628 -6.25 -39.74 2.75
N GLN A 629 -7.34 -39.40 3.47
CA GLN A 629 -7.38 -38.74 4.78
C GLN A 629 -8.06 -39.66 5.83
N PRO A 630 -7.74 -39.53 7.14
CA PRO A 630 -8.21 -40.43 8.20
C PRO A 630 -9.62 -40.08 8.75
N PRO A 631 -10.32 -41.03 9.40
CA PRO A 631 -11.74 -40.90 9.77
C PRO A 631 -12.02 -40.17 11.09
N GLN A 632 -13.10 -39.37 11.09
CA GLN A 632 -13.76 -38.79 12.27
C GLN A 632 -14.65 -39.82 13.00
N GLN A 633 -14.68 -39.70 14.33
CA GLN A 633 -15.49 -40.48 15.26
C GLN A 633 -16.93 -39.90 15.37
N GLN A 634 -17.93 -40.79 15.43
CA GLN A 634 -19.30 -40.46 15.81
C GLN A 634 -19.55 -40.64 17.32
N PRO A 635 -20.53 -39.92 17.91
CA PRO A 635 -20.89 -40.02 19.32
C PRO A 635 -21.91 -41.14 19.60
N TYR A 636 -21.76 -41.81 20.74
CA TYR A 636 -22.65 -42.86 21.25
C TYR A 636 -23.27 -42.41 22.58
N TYR A 637 -24.60 -42.43 22.66
CA TYR A 637 -25.39 -42.44 23.90
C TYR A 637 -26.10 -43.79 24.01
N PRO A 638 -26.25 -44.34 25.22
CA PRO A 638 -27.58 -44.81 25.59
C PRO A 638 -27.96 -44.54 27.05
N GLN A 639 -29.28 -44.55 27.24
CA GLN A 639 -30.07 -44.53 28.47
C GLN A 639 -29.59 -45.52 29.56
N GLN A 640 -29.54 -45.04 30.80
CA GLN A 640 -30.50 -45.38 31.87
C GLN A 640 -30.38 -44.38 33.01
#